data_AF-A0A402CP70-F1
#
_entry.id   AF-A0A402CP70-F1
#
_cell.length_a   1.000
_cell.length_b   1.000
_cell.length_c   1.000
_cell.angle_alpha   90.00
_cell.angle_beta   90.00
_cell.angle_gamma   90.00
#
_symmetry.space_group_name_H-M   'P 1'
#
loop_
_entity.id
_entity.type
_entity.pdbx_description
1 polymer ?
#
loop_
_entity_poly.entity_id
_entity_poly.type
_entity_poly.pdbx_seq_one_letter_code
_entity_poly.pdbx_strand_id
1 'polypeptide(L)'
;MLYAGGALAFFTLPAHGANGKRGETNILPQATLAASHFGHDAPWYKENIPFFECSDPQITEIYYYRWKDYKSHLRDLGARGYIATEFLDDVGWSLKPYESLNDATAFHIHEGRWLRDRRYMDDYIDFMYHGGNDRHFSESIADAAYSRYLVDSDRAFAVKNLEEMKRIYQQWDDHWDAGKGLYFIEPLLDATEYTISSIDASGGRDGFVGGDAFRPSINSFMFANARAISRLSALAGDAATAQEYASKADTLRSLMERDLWNDDFQHYIDRYKVSNQFVHYWDFIRGRELAGYTPWYFDLPDRDPKYAASWRHILDPARLGGPGGIRTVEPSYEYYMRQYRYAHEDGKDKPECQWNGPSWPFQTTLALGGLANFLNDYPKQAIIGDDDYVRLLRQYTQQHYRDGKPDLQEDYDPNTGRAIVGLNRSHHYNHSGYNDLVITGLAGLRPRADDILEINPLLRTGSKSKNPIASLCLENASYHGRLVTILYDRDGKHYHRGVGLSVWVDGRLLAKSPALGRILVKLPKQAAPPRPSTPSLANLAVNLTRSGFPAPSASLNSAPADLYPAVDGRVWFYPELRNYWTNLGSRSQSDWFSLDLGSVKTVQSARLYFYGDGAKFKAPASAAIQYWTGNKWADAPGGKTSALKPVENGETVIRFAPVQTSRLRVLFANPESAAVALVEMKVYGTQLVASPERTATAQVTGLPLELEGLQQENSRTGEFNGKRWRDANDGGYFAFDLKTAPNAPNALVVTYWGGDAGNRRFDILVNGVHLAEQTLENNQPGQFFDVSYPIPTDLTQGKSTITVRFQAKPGATAGGVFGAQLAPR
;
A
#
# COMPACT_ATOMS: atom_id res chain seq x y z
N MET A 1 -37.25 1.80 41.22
CA MET A 1 -38.42 1.60 40.33
C MET A 1 -38.72 2.96 39.71
N LEU A 2 -38.74 3.22 38.40
CA LEU A 2 -38.89 2.39 37.20
C LEU A 2 -37.84 2.75 36.13
N TYR A 3 -37.44 1.74 35.36
CA TYR A 3 -36.75 1.83 34.07
C TYR A 3 -37.71 2.32 32.97
N ALA A 4 -37.23 3.12 32.03
CA ALA A 4 -37.88 3.36 30.74
C ALA A 4 -36.91 2.96 29.62
N GLY A 5 -37.22 1.87 28.93
CA GLY A 5 -36.45 1.30 27.82
C GLY A 5 -36.77 1.97 26.49
N GLY A 6 -35.73 2.26 25.71
CA GLY A 6 -35.84 2.58 24.28
C GLY A 6 -35.89 1.31 23.45
N ALA A 7 -36.93 1.16 22.63
CA ALA A 7 -37.17 -0.02 21.81
C ALA A 7 -36.27 -0.05 20.56
N LEU A 8 -35.48 -1.13 20.40
CA LEU A 8 -34.90 -1.52 19.11
C LEU A 8 -35.96 -2.26 18.29
N ALA A 9 -36.26 -1.76 17.09
CA ALA A 9 -37.10 -2.47 16.12
C ALA A 9 -36.22 -3.37 15.23
N PHE A 10 -36.39 -4.69 15.34
CA PHE A 10 -35.77 -5.68 14.44
C PHE A 10 -36.78 -6.09 13.37
N PHE A 11 -36.43 -5.89 12.08
CA PHE A 11 -37.17 -6.47 10.95
C PHE A 11 -36.37 -7.63 10.34
N THR A 12 -37.02 -8.79 10.16
CA THR A 12 -36.46 -9.97 9.47
C THR A 12 -37.06 -10.09 8.06
N LEU A 13 -36.21 -10.36 7.06
CA LEU A 13 -36.58 -10.54 5.64
C LEU A 13 -36.72 -12.03 5.26
N PRO A 14 -37.60 -12.40 4.30
CA PRO A 14 -37.62 -13.72 3.68
C PRO A 14 -36.59 -13.84 2.54
N ALA A 15 -36.07 -15.05 2.34
CA ALA A 15 -35.09 -15.38 1.29
C ALA A 15 -35.75 -15.63 -0.09
N HIS A 16 -34.91 -15.76 -1.12
CA HIS A 16 -35.12 -16.05 -2.57
C HIS A 16 -34.91 -14.82 -3.50
N GLY A 17 -34.22 -14.90 -4.64
CA GLY A 17 -33.61 -16.04 -5.34
C GLY A 17 -32.48 -15.61 -6.29
N ALA A 18 -31.72 -16.60 -6.75
CA ALA A 18 -30.53 -16.49 -7.59
C ALA A 18 -30.89 -16.14 -9.04
N ASN A 19 -30.50 -14.93 -9.46
CA ASN A 19 -30.32 -14.39 -10.82
C ASN A 19 -30.80 -12.94 -10.87
N GLY A 20 -29.92 -11.97 -10.59
CA GLY A 20 -30.29 -10.56 -10.64
C GLY A 20 -29.07 -9.68 -10.82
N LYS A 21 -29.14 -8.73 -11.77
CA LYS A 21 -28.25 -7.56 -11.83
C LYS A 21 -28.07 -7.00 -10.41
N ARG A 22 -26.84 -6.67 -10.00
CA ARG A 22 -26.60 -5.97 -8.72
C ARG A 22 -27.61 -4.83 -8.64
N GLY A 23 -28.40 -4.78 -7.56
CA GLY A 23 -29.32 -3.68 -7.34
C GLY A 23 -28.48 -2.45 -7.02
N GLU A 24 -28.26 -1.57 -7.97
CA GLU A 24 -27.54 -0.31 -7.73
C GLU A 24 -28.57 0.80 -7.49
N THR A 25 -28.25 1.77 -6.64
CA THR A 25 -28.97 3.04 -6.70
C THR A 25 -28.37 3.91 -7.83
N ASN A 26 -29.20 4.81 -8.36
CA ASN A 26 -28.84 5.77 -9.41
C ASN A 26 -29.36 7.17 -9.01
N ILE A 27 -28.96 7.62 -7.83
CA ILE A 27 -29.33 8.92 -7.27
C ILE A 27 -28.40 10.00 -7.82
N LEU A 28 -27.10 9.73 -7.84
CA LEU A 28 -26.10 10.63 -8.42
C LEU A 28 -26.02 10.41 -9.93
N PRO A 29 -25.71 11.47 -10.71
CA PRO A 29 -25.45 11.34 -12.14
C PRO A 29 -24.05 10.75 -12.39
N GLN A 30 -23.83 9.49 -12.00
CA GLN A 30 -22.52 8.83 -11.97
C GLN A 30 -21.76 8.89 -13.30
N ALA A 31 -22.47 8.74 -14.43
CA ALA A 31 -21.84 8.86 -15.75
C ALA A 31 -21.29 10.27 -16.01
N THR A 32 -22.02 11.31 -15.59
CA THR A 32 -21.60 12.70 -15.72
C THR A 32 -20.43 13.01 -14.79
N LEU A 33 -20.53 12.60 -13.51
CA LEU A 33 -19.46 12.79 -12.52
C LEU A 33 -18.17 12.08 -12.96
N ALA A 34 -18.27 10.85 -13.44
CA ALA A 34 -17.11 10.12 -13.93
C ALA A 34 -16.48 10.80 -15.15
N ALA A 35 -17.30 11.25 -16.11
CA ALA A 35 -16.80 11.94 -17.30
C ALA A 35 -16.15 13.29 -16.94
N SER A 36 -16.70 14.05 -15.99
CA SER A 36 -16.16 15.36 -15.61
C SER A 36 -14.84 15.26 -14.85
N HIS A 37 -14.67 14.26 -13.99
CA HIS A 37 -13.45 14.11 -13.18
C HIS A 37 -12.36 13.28 -13.85
N PHE A 38 -12.72 12.33 -14.73
CA PHE A 38 -11.78 11.34 -15.26
C PHE A 38 -11.70 11.28 -16.79
N GLY A 39 -12.55 12.02 -17.52
CA GLY A 39 -12.53 12.05 -18.98
C GLY A 39 -12.67 10.65 -19.60
N HIS A 40 -11.77 10.29 -20.52
CA HIS A 40 -11.76 8.98 -21.15
C HIS A 40 -11.36 7.83 -20.21
N ASP A 41 -10.79 8.12 -19.05
CA ASP A 41 -10.42 7.11 -18.05
C ASP A 41 -11.59 6.71 -17.12
N ALA A 42 -12.74 7.40 -17.25
CA ALA A 42 -13.96 7.18 -16.49
C ALA A 42 -14.43 5.71 -16.35
N PRO A 43 -14.28 4.80 -17.35
CA PRO A 43 -14.75 3.43 -17.23
C PRO A 43 -14.20 2.68 -16.01
N TRP A 44 -12.90 2.82 -15.72
CA TRP A 44 -12.28 2.15 -14.57
C TRP A 44 -12.91 2.62 -13.25
N TYR A 45 -13.12 3.92 -13.09
CA TYR A 45 -13.69 4.49 -11.86
C TYR A 45 -15.15 4.07 -11.69
N LYS A 46 -15.95 4.10 -12.75
CA LYS A 46 -17.36 3.63 -12.69
C LYS A 46 -17.47 2.19 -12.18
N GLU A 47 -16.55 1.33 -12.59
CA GLU A 47 -16.52 -0.06 -12.14
C GLU A 47 -16.01 -0.19 -10.70
N ASN A 48 -15.05 0.63 -10.28
CA ASN A 48 -14.28 0.39 -9.07
C ASN A 48 -14.64 1.25 -7.84
N ILE A 49 -15.05 2.50 -7.99
CA ILE A 49 -15.18 3.42 -6.85
C ILE A 49 -16.62 3.66 -6.40
N PRO A 50 -16.90 3.87 -5.11
CA PRO A 50 -18.14 4.50 -4.66
C PRO A 50 -18.24 5.93 -5.19
N PHE A 51 -19.43 6.37 -5.60
CA PHE A 51 -19.64 7.77 -6.01
C PHE A 51 -20.03 8.61 -4.81
N PHE A 52 -19.63 9.88 -4.82
CA PHE A 52 -19.87 10.78 -3.70
C PHE A 52 -20.23 12.19 -4.18
N GLU A 53 -21.11 12.85 -3.45
CA GLU A 53 -21.37 14.28 -3.58
C GLU A 53 -21.79 14.82 -2.22
N CYS A 54 -21.39 16.04 -1.88
CA CYS A 54 -21.98 16.78 -0.76
C CYS A 54 -22.10 18.27 -1.06
N SER A 55 -22.76 19.01 -0.18
CA SER A 55 -22.95 20.46 -0.33
C SER A 55 -21.65 21.28 -0.20
N ASP A 56 -20.52 20.65 0.09
CA ASP A 56 -19.19 21.25 0.03
C ASP A 56 -18.50 20.79 -1.27
N PRO A 57 -18.39 21.65 -2.29
CA PRO A 57 -17.89 21.26 -3.59
C PRO A 57 -16.41 20.89 -3.57
N GLN A 58 -15.61 21.45 -2.64
CA GLN A 58 -14.18 21.13 -2.55
C GLN A 58 -13.95 19.74 -1.96
N ILE A 59 -14.74 19.33 -0.95
CA ILE A 59 -14.70 17.93 -0.46
C ILE A 59 -15.07 16.97 -1.59
N THR A 60 -16.07 17.32 -2.40
CA THR A 60 -16.48 16.50 -3.55
C THR A 60 -15.36 16.42 -4.60
N GLU A 61 -14.73 17.54 -4.95
CA GLU A 61 -13.61 17.57 -5.90
C GLU A 61 -12.42 16.73 -5.42
N ILE A 62 -12.01 16.91 -4.15
CA ILE A 62 -10.89 16.17 -3.59
C ILE A 62 -11.20 14.67 -3.44
N TYR A 63 -12.45 14.29 -3.18
CA TYR A 63 -12.85 12.87 -3.17
C TYR A 63 -12.55 12.18 -4.52
N TYR A 64 -12.91 12.81 -5.63
CA TYR A 64 -12.62 12.27 -6.96
C TYR A 64 -11.14 12.38 -7.34
N TYR A 65 -10.47 13.49 -6.97
CA TYR A 65 -9.02 13.63 -7.14
C TYR A 65 -8.28 12.50 -6.43
N ARG A 66 -8.62 12.18 -5.19
CA ARG A 66 -7.97 11.13 -4.40
C ARG A 66 -8.17 9.72 -4.98
N TRP A 67 -9.27 9.48 -5.67
CA TRP A 67 -9.41 8.24 -6.45
C TRP A 67 -8.54 8.22 -7.71
N LYS A 68 -8.41 9.36 -8.41
CA LYS A 68 -7.50 9.50 -9.55
C LYS A 68 -6.05 9.29 -9.13
N ASP A 69 -5.70 9.88 -8.00
CA ASP A 69 -4.41 9.75 -7.35
C ASP A 69 -4.13 8.29 -7.01
N TYR A 70 -5.00 7.66 -6.21
CA TYR A 70 -4.88 6.25 -5.83
C TYR A 70 -4.70 5.31 -7.03
N LYS A 71 -5.47 5.50 -8.11
CA LYS A 71 -5.31 4.70 -9.33
C LYS A 71 -3.95 4.91 -9.99
N SER A 72 -3.43 6.13 -9.99
CA SER A 72 -2.11 6.46 -10.56
C SER A 72 -0.98 5.74 -9.82
N HIS A 73 -1.17 5.46 -8.53
CA HIS A 73 -0.26 4.66 -7.70
C HIS A 73 -0.44 3.14 -7.81
N LEU A 74 -1.47 2.65 -8.52
CA LEU A 74 -1.62 1.22 -8.77
C LEU A 74 -0.59 0.75 -9.79
N ARG A 75 0.47 0.12 -9.28
CA ARG A 75 1.51 -0.48 -10.11
C ARG A 75 1.24 -1.95 -10.36
N ASP A 76 1.23 -2.32 -11.64
CA ASP A 76 1.10 -3.71 -12.10
C ASP A 76 2.47 -4.40 -12.05
N LEU A 77 2.62 -5.43 -11.21
CA LEU A 77 3.84 -6.23 -11.08
C LEU A 77 3.78 -7.52 -11.93
N GLY A 78 2.86 -7.60 -12.89
CA GLY A 78 2.68 -8.75 -13.78
C GLY A 78 2.11 -9.95 -13.03
N ALA A 79 2.88 -11.03 -12.95
CA ALA A 79 2.44 -12.25 -12.26
C ALA A 79 2.32 -12.09 -10.73
N ARG A 80 2.95 -11.06 -10.14
CA ARG A 80 2.84 -10.76 -8.70
C ARG A 80 1.63 -9.87 -8.35
N GLY A 81 0.81 -9.49 -9.33
CA GLY A 81 -0.39 -8.69 -9.11
C GLY A 81 -0.12 -7.19 -8.96
N TYR A 82 -1.00 -6.48 -8.27
CA TYR A 82 -0.91 -5.03 -8.07
C TYR A 82 -0.41 -4.65 -6.68
N ILE A 83 0.29 -3.51 -6.60
CA ILE A 83 0.56 -2.79 -5.35
C ILE A 83 0.14 -1.33 -5.49
N ALA A 84 -0.04 -0.62 -4.37
CA ALA A 84 -0.11 0.84 -4.34
C ALA A 84 1.25 1.40 -3.93
N THR A 85 1.89 2.20 -4.78
CA THR A 85 3.15 2.87 -4.47
C THR A 85 2.91 4.15 -3.68
N GLU A 86 3.93 4.64 -2.96
CA GLU A 86 3.87 5.91 -2.25
C GLU A 86 4.24 7.11 -3.14
N PHE A 87 5.35 6.98 -3.87
CA PHE A 87 5.77 7.92 -4.91
C PHE A 87 5.39 7.41 -6.30
N LEU A 88 5.05 8.33 -7.21
CA LEU A 88 4.86 7.99 -8.64
C LEU A 88 6.20 7.73 -9.32
N ASP A 89 7.23 8.50 -9.00
CA ASP A 89 8.59 8.28 -9.46
C ASP A 89 9.35 7.29 -8.56
N ASP A 90 10.43 6.71 -9.09
CA ASP A 90 11.30 5.82 -8.32
C ASP A 90 12.14 6.63 -7.32
N VAL A 91 12.12 6.24 -6.05
CA VAL A 91 12.94 6.85 -4.99
C VAL A 91 14.06 5.91 -4.53
N GLY A 92 15.12 6.45 -3.93
CA GLY A 92 16.34 5.67 -3.61
C GLY A 92 16.20 4.68 -2.46
N TRP A 93 15.20 4.87 -1.59
CA TRP A 93 14.98 4.09 -0.36
C TRP A 93 13.82 3.10 -0.47
N SER A 94 13.23 2.94 -1.66
CA SER A 94 12.17 1.96 -1.89
C SER A 94 12.71 0.56 -2.09
N LEU A 95 11.86 -0.44 -1.84
CA LEU A 95 12.19 -1.84 -2.12
C LEU A 95 12.18 -2.09 -3.64
N LYS A 96 13.38 -2.16 -4.23
CA LYS A 96 13.57 -2.44 -5.66
C LYS A 96 13.30 -3.93 -5.99
N PRO A 97 12.79 -4.24 -7.19
CA PRO A 97 12.41 -3.33 -8.28
C PRO A 97 10.94 -2.88 -8.22
N TYR A 98 10.24 -3.15 -7.11
CA TYR A 98 8.79 -2.95 -7.00
C TYR A 98 8.42 -1.50 -6.67
N GLU A 99 9.35 -0.79 -6.01
CA GLU A 99 9.13 0.55 -5.46
C GLU A 99 8.10 0.55 -4.33
N SER A 100 8.11 -0.53 -3.53
CA SER A 100 7.25 -0.66 -2.36
C SER A 100 7.88 0.04 -1.15
N LEU A 101 7.02 0.68 -0.35
CA LEU A 101 7.33 1.25 0.96
C LEU A 101 6.22 0.83 1.94
N ASN A 102 6.61 0.39 3.14
CA ASN A 102 5.71 -0.30 4.05
C ASN A 102 5.03 0.62 5.08
N ASP A 103 5.55 1.82 5.31
CA ASP A 103 5.02 2.87 6.19
C ASP A 103 3.58 3.30 5.84
N ALA A 104 3.31 3.67 4.59
CA ALA A 104 1.96 4.12 4.19
C ALA A 104 1.02 2.99 3.75
N THR A 105 1.50 1.74 3.75
CA THR A 105 0.73 0.58 3.29
C THR A 105 -0.62 0.45 4.00
N ALA A 106 -0.68 0.74 5.30
CA ALA A 106 -1.94 0.68 6.04
C ALA A 106 -2.97 1.68 5.48
N PHE A 107 -2.56 2.92 5.18
CA PHE A 107 -3.45 3.91 4.56
C PHE A 107 -3.90 3.49 3.18
N HIS A 108 -2.98 2.93 2.39
CA HIS A 108 -3.30 2.43 1.06
C HIS A 108 -4.39 1.35 1.12
N ILE A 109 -4.31 0.42 2.07
CA ILE A 109 -5.31 -0.64 2.25
C ILE A 109 -6.62 -0.07 2.78
N HIS A 110 -6.58 0.87 3.73
CA HIS A 110 -7.78 1.54 4.27
C HIS A 110 -8.53 2.34 3.21
N GLU A 111 -7.83 2.96 2.26
CA GLU A 111 -8.44 3.65 1.14
C GLU A 111 -8.92 2.64 0.07
N GLY A 112 -8.06 1.72 -0.34
CA GLY A 112 -8.32 0.73 -1.40
C GLY A 112 -9.35 -0.33 -1.05
N ARG A 113 -9.66 -0.57 0.23
CA ARG A 113 -10.74 -1.50 0.63
C ARG A 113 -12.11 -1.10 0.09
N TRP A 114 -12.30 0.13 -0.37
CA TRP A 114 -13.56 0.56 -0.99
C TRP A 114 -13.66 0.24 -2.48
N LEU A 115 -12.56 -0.23 -3.11
CA LEU A 115 -12.57 -0.68 -4.49
C LEU A 115 -13.41 -1.95 -4.64
N ARG A 116 -14.27 -1.95 -5.68
CA ARG A 116 -15.16 -3.09 -5.98
C ARG A 116 -14.39 -4.29 -6.53
N ASP A 117 -13.34 -4.06 -7.32
CA ASP A 117 -12.44 -5.13 -7.73
C ASP A 117 -11.47 -5.45 -6.60
N ARG A 118 -11.67 -6.64 -6.01
CA ARG A 118 -10.94 -7.06 -4.81
C ARG A 118 -9.47 -7.39 -5.11
N ARG A 119 -9.13 -7.67 -6.38
CA ARG A 119 -7.78 -8.07 -6.79
C ARG A 119 -6.71 -7.07 -6.39
N TYR A 120 -6.98 -5.77 -6.45
CA TYR A 120 -5.98 -4.75 -6.11
C TYR A 120 -5.51 -4.89 -4.65
N MET A 121 -6.43 -5.09 -3.72
CA MET A 121 -6.10 -5.23 -2.30
C MET A 121 -5.64 -6.65 -1.95
N ASP A 122 -6.22 -7.65 -2.60
CA ASP A 122 -5.81 -9.04 -2.40
C ASP A 122 -4.33 -9.23 -2.81
N ASP A 123 -3.98 -8.75 -4.01
CA ASP A 123 -2.61 -8.82 -4.54
C ASP A 123 -1.62 -8.05 -3.67
N TYR A 124 -1.99 -6.83 -3.23
CA TYR A 124 -1.11 -5.99 -2.45
C TYR A 124 -0.87 -6.56 -1.03
N ILE A 125 -1.93 -7.02 -0.35
CA ILE A 125 -1.80 -7.65 0.96
C ILE A 125 -0.95 -8.92 0.86
N ASP A 126 -1.20 -9.78 -0.14
CA ASP A 126 -0.38 -10.97 -0.37
C ASP A 126 1.09 -10.60 -0.66
N PHE A 127 1.34 -9.59 -1.48
CA PHE A 127 2.69 -9.10 -1.77
C PHE A 127 3.41 -8.67 -0.49
N MET A 128 2.77 -7.90 0.38
CA MET A 128 3.39 -7.40 1.63
C MET A 128 3.79 -8.55 2.56
N TYR A 129 2.97 -9.60 2.67
CA TYR A 129 3.32 -10.79 3.46
C TYR A 129 4.28 -11.76 2.72
N HIS A 130 4.45 -11.64 1.42
CA HIS A 130 5.32 -12.52 0.63
C HIS A 130 6.46 -11.76 -0.06
N GLY A 131 7.17 -10.95 0.74
CA GLY A 131 8.42 -10.29 0.35
C GLY A 131 8.32 -8.80 0.04
N GLY A 132 7.16 -8.18 0.29
CA GLY A 132 6.95 -6.74 0.13
C GLY A 132 7.15 -5.92 1.41
N ASN A 133 7.07 -6.54 2.58
CA ASN A 133 7.34 -5.93 3.87
C ASN A 133 8.71 -6.36 4.40
N ASP A 134 9.71 -5.51 4.23
CA ASP A 134 11.06 -5.69 4.78
C ASP A 134 11.22 -5.05 6.17
N ARG A 135 10.13 -4.50 6.75
CA ARG A 135 10.11 -3.75 8.02
C ARG A 135 11.08 -2.58 8.04
N HIS A 136 11.36 -2.00 6.88
CA HIS A 136 12.09 -0.75 6.76
C HIS A 136 11.47 0.33 7.65
N PHE A 137 10.14 0.46 7.64
CA PHE A 137 9.42 1.36 8.53
C PHE A 137 8.49 0.63 9.52
N SER A 138 8.06 1.31 10.59
CA SER A 138 6.97 0.83 11.46
C SER A 138 5.66 0.70 10.67
N GLU A 139 4.81 -0.27 11.05
CA GLU A 139 3.63 -0.60 10.23
C GLU A 139 2.46 -1.20 11.03
N SER A 140 1.23 -1.04 10.52
CA SER A 140 0.00 -1.63 11.05
C SER A 140 -0.79 -2.44 10.01
N ILE A 141 -0.09 -3.20 9.16
CA ILE A 141 -0.65 -3.90 7.99
C ILE A 141 -1.57 -5.05 8.39
N ALA A 142 -1.36 -5.69 9.54
CA ALA A 142 -2.27 -6.74 10.02
C ALA A 142 -3.63 -6.15 10.43
N ASP A 143 -3.63 -4.98 11.08
CA ASP A 143 -4.86 -4.22 11.36
C ASP A 143 -5.56 -3.78 10.06
N ALA A 144 -4.81 -3.26 9.08
CA ALA A 144 -5.36 -2.86 7.80
C ALA A 144 -5.99 -4.05 7.03
N ALA A 145 -5.34 -5.22 7.05
CA ALA A 145 -5.87 -6.45 6.45
C ALA A 145 -7.15 -6.94 7.14
N TYR A 146 -7.22 -6.87 8.47
CA TYR A 146 -8.46 -7.13 9.21
C TYR A 146 -9.54 -6.09 8.87
N SER A 147 -9.17 -4.82 8.78
CA SER A 147 -10.05 -3.71 8.37
C SER A 147 -10.58 -3.85 6.94
N ARG A 148 -9.84 -4.51 6.04
CA ARG A 148 -10.32 -4.93 4.72
C ARG A 148 -11.41 -6.00 4.83
N TYR A 149 -11.20 -7.02 5.67
CA TYR A 149 -12.19 -8.06 5.95
C TYR A 149 -13.50 -7.49 6.50
N LEU A 150 -13.44 -6.47 7.36
CA LEU A 150 -14.64 -5.79 7.85
C LEU A 150 -15.51 -5.17 6.74
N VAL A 151 -14.94 -4.94 5.55
CA VAL A 151 -15.64 -4.37 4.39
C VAL A 151 -16.06 -5.43 3.39
N ASP A 152 -15.26 -6.45 3.09
CA ASP A 152 -15.59 -7.43 2.04
C ASP A 152 -16.10 -8.79 2.54
N SER A 153 -16.00 -9.04 3.85
CA SER A 153 -16.35 -10.27 4.55
C SER A 153 -15.69 -11.56 4.05
N ASP A 154 -14.59 -11.48 3.29
CA ASP A 154 -13.86 -12.66 2.80
C ASP A 154 -12.95 -13.25 3.88
N ARG A 155 -13.56 -14.09 4.71
CA ARG A 155 -12.86 -14.81 5.79
C ARG A 155 -11.70 -15.64 5.26
N ALA A 156 -11.84 -16.28 4.10
CA ALA A 156 -10.82 -17.17 3.57
C ALA A 156 -9.54 -16.41 3.20
N PHE A 157 -9.69 -15.24 2.57
CA PHE A 157 -8.56 -14.35 2.32
C PHE A 157 -7.97 -13.79 3.63
N ALA A 158 -8.82 -13.29 4.53
CA ALA A 158 -8.41 -12.62 5.75
C ALA A 158 -7.48 -13.46 6.64
N VAL A 159 -7.73 -14.77 6.74
CA VAL A 159 -6.94 -15.68 7.60
C VAL A 159 -5.79 -16.35 6.86
N LYS A 160 -5.69 -16.21 5.53
CA LYS A 160 -4.69 -16.91 4.70
C LYS A 160 -3.26 -16.58 5.15
N ASN A 161 -2.98 -15.29 5.39
CA ASN A 161 -1.65 -14.80 5.73
C ASN A 161 -1.41 -14.74 7.25
N LEU A 162 -2.25 -15.39 8.06
CA LEU A 162 -2.20 -15.26 9.53
C LEU A 162 -0.86 -15.72 10.14
N GLU A 163 -0.26 -16.80 9.64
CA GLU A 163 1.04 -17.27 10.15
C GLU A 163 2.16 -16.27 9.83
N GLU A 164 2.09 -15.64 8.66
CA GLU A 164 3.06 -14.66 8.22
C GLU A 164 2.90 -13.33 8.97
N MET A 165 1.66 -12.93 9.28
CA MET A 165 1.37 -11.82 10.21
C MET A 165 2.02 -12.07 11.58
N LYS A 166 1.88 -13.28 12.14
CA LYS A 166 2.51 -13.64 13.42
C LYS A 166 4.04 -13.58 13.32
N ARG A 167 4.61 -14.06 12.22
CA ARG A 167 6.05 -14.05 11.96
C ARG A 167 6.59 -12.61 11.94
N ILE A 168 6.01 -11.73 11.14
CA ILE A 168 6.42 -10.32 11.06
C ILE A 168 6.25 -9.61 12.41
N TYR A 169 5.13 -9.86 13.11
CA TYR A 169 4.92 -9.33 14.46
C TYR A 169 6.05 -9.71 15.41
N GLN A 170 6.48 -10.98 15.41
CA GLN A 170 7.59 -11.45 16.25
C GLN A 170 8.94 -10.88 15.81
N GLN A 171 9.13 -10.58 14.52
CA GLN A 171 10.38 -9.98 14.08
C GLN A 171 10.62 -8.59 14.66
N TRP A 172 9.57 -7.86 15.02
CA TRP A 172 9.66 -6.59 15.74
C TRP A 172 10.19 -6.72 17.18
N ASP A 173 10.43 -7.94 17.69
CA ASP A 173 11.11 -8.14 18.98
C ASP A 173 12.54 -7.54 18.99
N ASP A 174 13.14 -7.28 17.82
CA ASP A 174 14.40 -6.53 17.69
C ASP A 174 14.28 -5.04 18.08
N HIS A 175 13.05 -4.53 18.19
CA HIS A 175 12.69 -3.18 18.63
C HIS A 175 11.96 -3.18 20.00
N TRP A 176 12.09 -4.26 20.78
CA TRP A 176 11.41 -4.43 22.07
C TRP A 176 12.37 -4.23 23.26
N ASP A 177 11.99 -3.39 24.23
CA ASP A 177 12.69 -3.30 25.51
C ASP A 177 11.98 -4.15 26.56
N ALA A 178 12.56 -5.29 26.92
CA ALA A 178 11.98 -6.20 27.90
C ALA A 178 11.84 -5.60 29.31
N GLY A 179 12.67 -4.62 29.67
CA GLY A 179 12.62 -3.95 30.97
C GLY A 179 11.45 -2.97 31.09
N LYS A 180 10.99 -2.41 29.97
CA LYS A 180 9.84 -1.51 29.91
C LYS A 180 8.56 -2.18 29.42
N GLY A 181 8.69 -3.24 28.65
CA GLY A 181 7.56 -3.86 27.96
C GLY A 181 7.01 -2.95 26.85
N LEU A 182 7.85 -2.14 26.23
CA LEU A 182 7.45 -1.21 25.16
C LEU A 182 8.38 -1.36 23.96
N TYR A 183 7.83 -1.13 22.78
CA TYR A 183 8.59 -1.02 21.56
C TYR A 183 9.24 0.36 21.47
N PHE A 184 10.43 0.43 20.90
CA PHE A 184 11.14 1.66 20.59
C PHE A 184 11.51 1.72 19.12
N ILE A 185 11.65 2.92 18.57
CA ILE A 185 12.13 3.08 17.20
C ILE A 185 12.80 4.44 17.00
N GLU A 186 13.74 4.51 16.07
CA GLU A 186 14.28 5.76 15.54
C GLU A 186 13.20 6.48 14.72
N PRO A 187 13.01 7.80 14.87
CA PRO A 187 11.98 8.55 14.15
C PRO A 187 12.00 8.40 12.63
N LEU A 188 13.19 8.27 12.02
CA LEU A 188 13.33 8.03 10.58
C LEU A 188 12.64 6.72 10.16
N LEU A 189 12.87 5.63 10.91
CA LEU A 189 12.25 4.32 10.70
C LEU A 189 10.77 4.28 11.13
N ASP A 190 10.26 5.37 11.68
CA ASP A 190 8.84 5.60 11.94
C ASP A 190 8.20 6.53 10.90
N ALA A 191 8.92 6.79 9.80
CA ALA A 191 8.60 7.74 8.73
C ALA A 191 8.37 9.18 9.23
N THR A 192 9.10 9.60 10.27
CA THR A 192 8.92 10.89 10.98
C THR A 192 10.24 11.55 11.40
N GLU A 193 11.21 11.65 10.48
CA GLU A 193 12.50 12.30 10.72
C GLU A 193 12.40 13.74 11.28
N TYR A 194 13.40 14.15 12.08
CA TYR A 194 13.42 15.45 12.78
C TYR A 194 12.25 15.64 13.77
N THR A 195 11.90 14.62 14.54
CA THR A 195 11.03 14.80 15.72
C THR A 195 11.80 15.46 16.88
N ILE A 196 11.10 15.81 17.96
CA ILE A 196 11.74 16.30 19.19
C ILE A 196 12.81 15.31 19.66
N SER A 197 12.53 14.01 19.61
CA SER A 197 13.42 12.97 20.13
C SER A 197 14.79 12.92 19.44
N SER A 198 14.83 12.93 18.10
CA SER A 198 16.08 12.92 17.33
C SER A 198 16.81 14.25 17.40
N ILE A 199 16.07 15.37 17.40
CA ILE A 199 16.67 16.70 17.50
C ILE A 199 17.33 16.92 18.86
N ASP A 200 16.64 16.59 19.95
CA ASP A 200 17.19 16.76 21.30
C ASP A 200 18.38 15.82 21.53
N ALA A 201 18.30 14.58 21.03
CA ALA A 201 19.41 13.63 21.13
C ALA A 201 20.67 14.10 20.41
N SER A 202 20.56 14.98 19.41
CA SER A 202 21.69 15.62 18.72
C SER A 202 22.20 16.90 19.41
N GLY A 203 21.51 17.36 20.45
CA GLY A 203 21.74 18.67 21.07
C GLY A 203 21.28 19.83 20.18
N GLY A 204 20.22 19.63 19.39
CA GLY A 204 19.64 20.66 18.52
C GLY A 204 20.45 20.95 17.24
N ARG A 205 21.34 20.06 16.84
CA ARG A 205 22.27 20.27 15.70
C ARG A 205 21.78 19.63 14.41
N ASP A 206 21.09 18.52 14.53
CA ASP A 206 20.54 17.69 13.45
C ASP A 206 19.29 16.96 13.99
N GLY A 207 18.65 16.11 13.20
CA GLY A 207 17.57 15.22 13.62
C GLY A 207 17.18 14.17 12.58
N PHE A 208 17.97 13.99 11.52
CA PHE A 208 17.68 13.03 10.47
C PHE A 208 17.76 11.59 10.97
N VAL A 209 18.77 11.28 11.80
CA VAL A 209 18.99 9.98 12.45
C VAL A 209 19.17 10.15 13.96
N GLY A 210 19.14 9.04 14.68
CA GLY A 210 19.24 8.91 16.12
C GLY A 210 17.96 9.26 16.87
N GLY A 211 18.06 9.23 18.20
CA GLY A 211 16.95 9.58 19.07
C GLY A 211 15.90 8.49 19.20
N ASP A 212 16.29 7.21 19.16
CA ASP A 212 15.38 6.11 19.46
C ASP A 212 14.55 6.42 20.72
N ALA A 213 13.26 6.20 20.60
CA ALA A 213 12.31 6.51 21.65
C ALA A 213 11.20 5.46 21.73
N PHE A 214 10.64 5.32 22.92
CA PHE A 214 9.38 4.63 23.15
C PHE A 214 8.24 5.52 22.65
N ARG A 215 7.92 5.42 21.37
CA ARG A 215 6.97 6.32 20.69
C ARG A 215 5.54 5.81 20.80
N PRO A 216 4.52 6.68 20.98
CA PRO A 216 3.12 6.31 20.90
C PRO A 216 2.73 5.70 19.55
N SER A 217 3.44 6.02 18.46
CA SER A 217 3.24 5.46 17.11
C SER A 217 3.46 3.96 17.05
N ILE A 218 4.72 3.48 17.08
CA ILE A 218 5.04 2.04 16.95
C ILE A 218 4.30 1.19 17.99
N ASN A 219 4.14 1.67 19.23
CA ASN A 219 3.40 0.91 20.24
C ASN A 219 1.90 0.80 19.91
N SER A 220 1.29 1.83 19.30
CA SER A 220 -0.08 1.74 18.78
C SER A 220 -0.18 0.80 17.58
N PHE A 221 0.81 0.81 16.69
CA PHE A 221 0.85 -0.09 15.53
C PHE A 221 0.97 -1.56 15.97
N MET A 222 1.86 -1.85 16.93
CA MET A 222 1.98 -3.18 17.53
C MET A 222 0.75 -3.58 18.35
N PHE A 223 0.08 -2.65 19.03
CA PHE A 223 -1.22 -2.91 19.65
C PHE A 223 -2.27 -3.31 18.60
N ALA A 224 -2.36 -2.56 17.50
CA ALA A 224 -3.32 -2.77 16.43
C ALA A 224 -3.10 -4.12 15.74
N ASN A 225 -1.85 -4.41 15.37
CA ASN A 225 -1.46 -5.68 14.76
C ASN A 225 -1.74 -6.86 15.70
N ALA A 226 -1.45 -6.75 17.00
CA ALA A 226 -1.77 -7.81 17.96
C ALA A 226 -3.29 -8.06 18.04
N ARG A 227 -4.08 -6.99 18.13
CA ARG A 227 -5.54 -7.09 18.16
C ARG A 227 -6.09 -7.71 16.87
N ALA A 228 -5.52 -7.38 15.72
CA ALA A 228 -5.90 -7.95 14.43
C ALA A 228 -5.59 -9.44 14.35
N ILE A 229 -4.36 -9.85 14.73
CA ILE A 229 -3.96 -11.27 14.79
C ILE A 229 -4.84 -12.04 15.76
N SER A 230 -5.20 -11.46 16.90
CA SER A 230 -6.14 -12.06 17.85
C SER A 230 -7.50 -12.36 17.19
N ARG A 231 -8.09 -11.35 16.54
CA ARG A 231 -9.40 -11.47 15.87
C ARG A 231 -9.36 -12.44 14.69
N LEU A 232 -8.29 -12.42 13.90
CA LEU A 232 -8.08 -13.34 12.78
C LEU A 232 -7.85 -14.78 13.25
N SER A 233 -7.14 -14.98 14.37
CA SER A 233 -6.97 -16.31 14.99
C SER A 233 -8.31 -16.86 15.49
N ALA A 234 -9.13 -16.03 16.12
CA ALA A 234 -10.49 -16.40 16.50
C ALA A 234 -11.35 -16.75 15.26
N LEU A 235 -11.21 -15.98 14.18
CA LEU A 235 -11.83 -16.29 12.88
C LEU A 235 -11.30 -17.58 12.27
N ALA A 236 -10.05 -17.97 12.51
CA ALA A 236 -9.48 -19.24 12.05
C ALA A 236 -9.86 -20.44 12.94
N GLY A 237 -10.48 -20.20 14.11
CA GLY A 237 -10.79 -21.24 15.10
C GLY A 237 -9.64 -21.54 16.09
N ASP A 238 -8.59 -20.72 16.09
CA ASP A 238 -7.45 -20.82 17.01
C ASP A 238 -7.68 -19.91 18.23
N ALA A 239 -8.43 -20.43 19.20
CA ALA A 239 -8.77 -19.70 20.42
C ALA A 239 -7.55 -19.42 21.32
N ALA A 240 -6.53 -20.28 21.29
CA ALA A 240 -5.34 -20.13 22.12
C ALA A 240 -4.51 -18.93 21.65
N THR A 241 -4.20 -18.86 20.34
CA THR A 241 -3.47 -17.72 19.79
C THR A 241 -4.31 -16.44 19.84
N ALA A 242 -5.64 -16.55 19.68
CA ALA A 242 -6.53 -15.41 19.88
C ALA A 242 -6.37 -14.79 21.28
N GLN A 243 -6.37 -15.62 22.32
CA GLN A 243 -6.21 -15.16 23.69
C GLN A 243 -4.79 -14.62 23.96
N GLU A 244 -3.76 -15.25 23.41
CA GLU A 244 -2.38 -14.79 23.55
C GLU A 244 -2.22 -13.37 23.02
N TYR A 245 -2.61 -13.13 21.77
CA TYR A 245 -2.46 -11.82 21.15
C TYR A 245 -3.43 -10.77 21.71
N ALA A 246 -4.61 -11.17 22.19
CA ALA A 246 -5.47 -10.28 22.97
C ALA A 246 -4.74 -9.78 24.23
N SER A 247 -4.07 -10.70 24.93
CA SER A 247 -3.32 -10.37 26.16
C SER A 247 -2.12 -9.46 25.86
N LYS A 248 -1.43 -9.64 24.72
CA LYS A 248 -0.37 -8.74 24.25
C LYS A 248 -0.90 -7.33 23.98
N ALA A 249 -2.03 -7.22 23.26
CA ALA A 249 -2.67 -5.94 23.00
C ALA A 249 -3.11 -5.25 24.30
N ASP A 250 -3.77 -5.97 25.21
CA ASP A 250 -4.18 -5.41 26.51
C ASP A 250 -2.99 -4.94 27.36
N THR A 251 -1.89 -5.69 27.34
CA THR A 251 -0.64 -5.31 28.03
C THR A 251 -0.06 -4.03 27.46
N LEU A 252 0.07 -3.93 26.13
CA LEU A 252 0.54 -2.71 25.47
C LEU A 252 -0.34 -1.50 25.78
N ARG A 253 -1.67 -1.66 25.74
CA ARG A 253 -2.60 -0.58 26.14
C ARG A 253 -2.28 -0.06 27.53
N SER A 254 -2.23 -0.96 28.52
CA SER A 254 -1.98 -0.58 29.92
C SER A 254 -0.60 0.06 30.11
N LEU A 255 0.43 -0.40 29.40
CA LEU A 255 1.77 0.19 29.48
C LEU A 255 1.82 1.58 28.84
N MET A 256 1.18 1.77 27.69
CA MET A 256 1.09 3.11 27.07
C MET A 256 0.32 4.10 27.94
N GLU A 257 -0.80 3.67 28.51
CA GLU A 257 -1.63 4.48 29.43
C GLU A 257 -0.91 4.85 30.73
N ARG A 258 -0.01 3.98 31.22
CA ARG A 258 0.77 4.20 32.45
C ARG A 258 2.03 5.01 32.19
N ASP A 259 2.77 4.67 31.14
CA ASP A 259 4.14 5.11 30.96
C ASP A 259 4.28 6.21 29.90
N LEU A 260 3.47 6.18 28.83
CA LEU A 260 3.56 7.18 27.75
C LEU A 260 2.52 8.30 27.91
N TRP A 261 1.47 8.12 28.71
CA TRP A 261 0.64 9.25 29.10
C TRP A 261 1.38 10.19 30.06
N ASN A 262 1.37 11.48 29.75
CA ASN A 262 1.95 12.52 30.60
C ASN A 262 0.84 13.44 31.12
N ASP A 263 0.67 13.51 32.44
CA ASP A 263 -0.40 14.30 33.08
C ASP A 263 -0.21 15.82 32.94
N ASP A 264 1.03 16.31 32.91
CA ASP A 264 1.32 17.74 32.74
C ASP A 264 0.99 18.19 31.31
N PHE A 265 1.35 17.38 30.33
CA PHE A 265 1.00 17.63 28.93
C PHE A 265 -0.46 17.29 28.62
N GLN A 266 -1.09 16.41 29.40
CA GLN A 266 -2.38 15.77 29.11
C GLN A 266 -2.39 15.16 27.70
N HIS A 267 -1.36 14.39 27.38
CA HIS A 267 -1.11 13.85 26.05
C HIS A 267 -0.26 12.59 26.13
N TYR A 268 -0.29 11.75 25.09
CA TYR A 268 0.69 10.67 24.94
C TYR A 268 2.01 11.25 24.41
N ILE A 269 3.11 11.02 25.13
CA ILE A 269 4.42 11.64 24.92
C ILE A 269 5.48 10.54 24.88
N ASP A 270 6.39 10.66 23.92
CA ASP A 270 7.53 9.79 23.77
C ASP A 270 8.45 9.81 24.99
N ARG A 271 9.13 8.69 25.25
CA ARG A 271 10.26 8.63 26.19
C ARG A 271 11.53 8.19 25.49
N TYR A 272 12.66 8.74 25.85
CA TYR A 272 13.94 8.37 25.25
C TYR A 272 14.31 6.90 25.54
N LYS A 273 14.71 6.15 24.51
CA LYS A 273 15.34 4.82 24.61
C LYS A 273 16.87 4.90 24.74
N VAL A 274 17.43 6.07 24.45
CA VAL A 274 18.87 6.35 24.49
C VAL A 274 19.25 7.21 25.69
N SER A 275 20.53 7.21 26.05
CA SER A 275 21.14 8.18 26.96
C SER A 275 22.40 8.73 26.33
N ASN A 276 22.58 10.05 26.37
CA ASN A 276 23.82 10.71 26.01
C ASN A 276 23.98 11.99 26.86
N GLN A 277 24.83 12.92 26.41
CA GLN A 277 25.08 14.17 27.13
C GLN A 277 23.93 15.19 27.07
N PHE A 278 22.92 14.97 26.21
CA PHE A 278 21.79 15.86 25.96
C PHE A 278 20.46 15.30 26.47
N VAL A 279 20.28 13.98 26.38
CA VAL A 279 19.05 13.28 26.75
C VAL A 279 19.34 12.08 27.63
N HIS A 280 18.39 11.71 28.48
CA HIS A 280 18.53 10.58 29.41
C HIS A 280 17.44 9.54 29.18
N TYR A 281 17.83 8.28 29.32
CA TYR A 281 16.94 7.14 29.12
C TYR A 281 15.73 7.28 30.02
N TRP A 282 14.57 6.99 29.45
CA TRP A 282 13.27 7.01 30.10
C TRP A 282 12.69 8.40 30.40
N ASP A 283 13.44 9.48 30.25
CA ASP A 283 12.84 10.82 30.36
C ASP A 283 11.85 11.05 29.22
N PHE A 284 10.79 11.81 29.50
CA PHE A 284 9.87 12.27 28.47
C PHE A 284 10.56 13.28 27.55
N ILE A 285 10.19 13.27 26.27
CA ILE A 285 10.50 14.40 25.38
C ILE A 285 9.80 15.67 25.88
N ARG A 286 10.35 16.83 25.55
CA ARG A 286 9.94 18.12 26.13
C ARG A 286 8.81 18.85 25.37
N GLY A 287 7.92 18.12 24.71
CA GLY A 287 6.80 18.73 23.98
C GLY A 287 5.80 17.72 23.43
N ARG A 288 4.62 18.21 23.03
CA ARG A 288 3.57 17.40 22.38
C ARG A 288 3.89 17.22 20.90
N GLU A 289 3.79 15.97 20.45
CA GLU A 289 3.78 15.62 19.03
C GLU A 289 2.39 15.08 18.64
N LEU A 290 1.99 15.30 17.39
CA LEU A 290 0.72 14.80 16.85
C LEU A 290 0.67 13.27 16.81
N ALA A 291 1.84 12.60 16.79
CA ALA A 291 1.98 11.16 16.99
C ALA A 291 1.29 10.65 18.27
N GLY A 292 1.12 11.50 19.29
CA GLY A 292 0.34 11.16 20.49
C GLY A 292 -1.17 10.98 20.25
N TYR A 293 -1.68 11.25 19.05
CA TYR A 293 -3.04 10.87 18.65
C TYR A 293 -3.16 9.51 17.95
N THR A 294 -2.05 8.90 17.55
CA THR A 294 -2.04 7.55 16.93
C THR A 294 -2.79 6.50 17.76
N PRO A 295 -2.73 6.49 19.11
CA PRO A 295 -3.55 5.59 19.93
C PRO A 295 -5.06 5.63 19.60
N TRP A 296 -5.61 6.82 19.34
CA TRP A 296 -7.04 6.98 19.04
C TRP A 296 -7.44 6.40 17.69
N TYR A 297 -6.53 6.39 16.71
CA TYR A 297 -6.79 5.77 15.40
C TYR A 297 -7.12 4.28 15.53
N PHE A 298 -6.63 3.63 16.58
CA PHE A 298 -6.85 2.21 16.83
C PHE A 298 -7.79 1.93 18.01
N ASP A 299 -8.55 2.90 18.53
CA ASP A 299 -9.38 2.71 19.74
C ASP A 299 -8.59 2.15 20.93
N LEU A 300 -7.33 2.58 21.09
CA LEU A 300 -6.44 2.09 22.15
C LEU A 300 -6.81 2.67 23.52
N PRO A 301 -6.94 4.00 23.70
CA PRO A 301 -7.17 4.58 25.02
C PRO A 301 -8.45 4.05 25.67
N ASP A 302 -8.44 3.86 26.98
CA ASP A 302 -9.63 3.55 27.73
C ASP A 302 -10.65 4.72 27.73
N ARG A 303 -11.78 4.50 28.40
CA ARG A 303 -12.89 5.47 28.45
C ARG A 303 -12.79 6.48 29.59
N ASP A 304 -11.64 6.60 30.25
CA ASP A 304 -11.38 7.62 31.25
C ASP A 304 -11.39 9.02 30.59
N PRO A 305 -12.24 9.95 31.07
CA PRO A 305 -12.28 11.32 30.56
C PRO A 305 -10.94 12.06 30.59
N LYS A 306 -9.95 11.63 31.38
CA LYS A 306 -8.63 12.27 31.40
C LYS A 306 -7.93 12.18 30.05
N TYR A 307 -8.05 11.06 29.33
CA TYR A 307 -7.43 10.89 28.02
C TYR A 307 -8.10 11.78 26.98
N ALA A 308 -9.43 11.88 27.03
CA ALA A 308 -10.21 12.75 26.14
C ALA A 308 -9.79 14.23 26.21
N ALA A 309 -9.18 14.67 27.32
CA ALA A 309 -8.67 16.04 27.46
C ALA A 309 -7.61 16.41 26.40
N SER A 310 -6.90 15.43 25.84
CA SER A 310 -5.89 15.69 24.81
C SER A 310 -6.48 16.31 23.55
N TRP A 311 -7.75 16.05 23.22
CA TRP A 311 -8.41 16.61 22.05
C TRP A 311 -8.58 18.14 22.07
N ARG A 312 -8.29 18.82 23.19
CA ARG A 312 -8.20 20.29 23.20
C ARG A 312 -7.01 20.79 22.37
N HIS A 313 -5.92 20.03 22.31
CA HIS A 313 -4.64 20.51 21.79
C HIS A 313 -4.66 20.70 20.27
N ILE A 314 -5.37 19.85 19.53
CA ILE A 314 -5.56 19.96 18.06
C ILE A 314 -6.42 21.17 17.64
N LEU A 315 -7.17 21.76 18.60
CA LEU A 315 -7.97 22.97 18.39
C LEU A 315 -7.25 24.24 18.85
N ASP A 316 -6.23 24.11 19.70
CA ASP A 316 -5.56 25.23 20.35
C ASP A 316 -4.45 25.81 19.45
N PRO A 317 -4.53 27.10 19.06
CA PRO A 317 -3.53 27.76 18.23
C PRO A 317 -2.14 27.86 18.87
N ALA A 318 -2.04 27.80 20.19
CA ALA A 318 -0.77 27.76 20.91
C ALA A 318 -0.18 26.35 21.03
N ARG A 319 -0.91 25.31 20.59
CA ARG A 319 -0.50 23.90 20.61
C ARG A 319 -0.53 23.33 19.19
N LEU A 320 -1.28 22.26 18.96
CA LEU A 320 -1.23 21.51 17.69
C LEU A 320 -2.18 22.06 16.61
N GLY A 321 -3.07 23.01 16.94
CA GLY A 321 -4.04 23.55 15.96
C GLY A 321 -3.49 24.71 15.12
N GLY A 322 -3.17 24.49 13.85
CA GLY A 322 -2.86 25.58 12.91
C GLY A 322 -4.10 26.03 12.12
N PRO A 323 -4.11 27.25 11.56
CA PRO A 323 -5.18 27.71 10.66
C PRO A 323 -5.11 27.10 9.24
N GLY A 324 -3.96 26.62 8.79
CA GLY A 324 -3.75 25.94 7.50
C GLY A 324 -3.58 24.42 7.58
N GLY A 325 -3.35 23.87 8.76
CA GLY A 325 -3.21 22.43 9.01
C GLY A 325 -2.95 22.15 10.49
N ILE A 326 -3.05 20.90 10.91
CA ILE A 326 -2.66 20.48 12.27
C ILE A 326 -1.16 20.18 12.30
N ARG A 327 -0.48 20.64 13.36
CA ARG A 327 0.98 20.62 13.48
C ARG A 327 1.46 19.27 13.98
N THR A 328 2.57 18.79 13.43
CA THR A 328 3.29 17.60 13.94
C THR A 328 3.90 17.87 15.32
N VAL A 329 4.33 19.10 15.61
CA VAL A 329 4.88 19.54 16.91
C VAL A 329 4.31 20.90 17.31
N GLU A 330 4.13 21.15 18.61
CA GLU A 330 3.63 22.43 19.11
C GLU A 330 4.65 23.61 19.00
N PRO A 331 4.17 24.86 18.78
CA PRO A 331 5.03 26.03 18.62
C PRO A 331 5.91 26.41 19.82
N SER A 332 5.63 25.89 21.01
CA SER A 332 6.46 26.11 22.21
C SER A 332 7.80 25.38 22.17
N TYR A 333 7.98 24.43 21.25
CA TYR A 333 9.25 23.73 21.09
C TYR A 333 10.31 24.65 20.47
N GLU A 334 11.51 24.66 21.06
CA GLU A 334 12.63 25.55 20.69
C GLU A 334 13.01 25.44 19.20
N TYR A 335 12.92 24.24 18.61
CA TYR A 335 13.27 23.99 17.22
C TYR A 335 12.04 23.82 16.32
N TYR A 336 10.88 24.34 16.72
CA TYR A 336 9.67 24.32 15.92
C TYR A 336 9.90 24.94 14.53
N MET A 337 9.56 24.21 13.47
CA MET A 337 9.70 24.61 12.05
C MET A 337 11.14 24.97 11.61
N ARG A 338 12.17 24.58 12.38
CA ARG A 338 13.55 24.82 11.98
C ARG A 338 13.95 23.89 10.83
N GLN A 339 14.30 24.46 9.68
CA GLN A 339 14.81 23.72 8.52
C GLN A 339 16.23 23.21 8.72
N TYR A 340 16.43 21.89 8.65
CA TYR A 340 17.76 21.27 8.78
C TYR A 340 18.37 20.83 7.45
N ARG A 341 17.55 20.43 6.48
CA ARG A 341 18.00 19.81 5.24
C ARG A 341 17.39 20.46 4.00
N TYR A 342 18.18 20.51 2.94
CA TYR A 342 17.77 21.05 1.64
C TYR A 342 18.20 20.10 0.52
N ALA A 343 17.35 19.93 -0.48
CA ALA A 343 17.66 19.25 -1.72
C ALA A 343 18.03 20.27 -2.80
N HIS A 344 19.06 19.98 -3.59
CA HIS A 344 19.48 20.83 -4.70
C HIS A 344 18.79 20.37 -6.00
N GLU A 345 17.70 21.03 -6.39
CA GLU A 345 16.91 20.73 -7.58
C GLU A 345 16.63 21.99 -8.40
N ASP A 346 16.61 21.86 -9.72
CA ASP A 346 16.39 22.97 -10.66
C ASP A 346 17.33 24.17 -10.43
N GLY A 347 18.56 23.89 -9.99
CA GLY A 347 19.59 24.89 -9.70
C GLY A 347 19.34 25.71 -8.43
N LYS A 348 18.49 25.25 -7.51
CA LYS A 348 18.18 25.92 -6.24
C LYS A 348 18.14 24.93 -5.09
N ASP A 349 18.50 25.42 -3.90
CA ASP A 349 18.25 24.68 -2.65
C ASP A 349 16.79 24.83 -2.25
N LYS A 350 16.07 23.72 -2.16
CA LYS A 350 14.66 23.64 -1.76
C LYS A 350 14.57 22.91 -0.41
N PRO A 351 13.67 23.33 0.51
CA PRO A 351 13.43 22.61 1.76
C PRO A 351 13.15 21.12 1.53
N GLU A 352 13.72 20.27 2.37
CA GLU A 352 13.43 18.84 2.43
C GLU A 352 12.62 18.48 3.69
N CYS A 353 12.20 17.23 3.81
CA CYS A 353 11.24 16.74 4.78
C CYS A 353 11.68 16.97 6.23
N GLN A 354 10.73 17.35 7.09
CA GLN A 354 10.93 17.43 8.54
C GLN A 354 9.61 17.39 9.32
N TRP A 355 9.66 16.84 10.53
CA TRP A 355 8.50 16.57 11.36
C TRP A 355 8.46 17.37 12.66
N ASN A 356 9.26 18.44 12.76
CA ASN A 356 9.34 19.34 13.92
C ASN A 356 8.32 20.49 13.90
N GLY A 357 7.16 20.33 13.28
CA GLY A 357 6.17 21.42 13.19
C GLY A 357 5.25 21.39 11.97
N PRO A 358 5.72 21.05 10.75
CA PRO A 358 4.89 21.05 9.56
C PRO A 358 3.62 20.20 9.72
N SER A 359 2.59 20.52 8.95
CA SER A 359 1.40 19.68 8.85
C SER A 359 1.62 18.61 7.79
N TRP A 360 1.54 17.35 8.20
CA TRP A 360 1.73 16.20 7.32
C TRP A 360 0.39 15.46 7.09
N PRO A 361 -0.01 15.19 5.83
CA PRO A 361 -1.17 14.37 5.49
C PRO A 361 -1.19 12.99 6.19
N PHE A 362 -0.03 12.36 6.37
CA PHE A 362 0.13 11.08 7.08
C PHE A 362 -0.43 11.14 8.51
N GLN A 363 0.09 12.03 9.36
CA GLN A 363 -0.41 12.16 10.75
C GLN A 363 -1.76 12.87 10.81
N THR A 364 -2.12 13.69 9.82
CA THR A 364 -3.46 14.25 9.68
C THR A 364 -4.51 13.15 9.47
N THR A 365 -4.16 12.13 8.68
CA THR A 365 -4.99 10.93 8.50
C THR A 365 -5.19 10.19 9.81
N LEU A 366 -4.11 9.95 10.56
CA LEU A 366 -4.18 9.28 11.88
C LEU A 366 -5.03 10.07 12.88
N ALA A 367 -4.82 11.38 12.98
CA ALA A 367 -5.56 12.23 13.92
C ALA A 367 -7.06 12.33 13.56
N LEU A 368 -7.40 12.50 12.27
CA LEU A 368 -8.81 12.56 11.83
C LEU A 368 -9.51 11.20 11.94
N GLY A 369 -8.83 10.09 11.59
CA GLY A 369 -9.37 8.76 11.79
C GLY A 369 -9.60 8.44 13.27
N GLY A 370 -8.64 8.82 14.12
CA GLY A 370 -8.77 8.71 15.57
C GLY A 370 -9.89 9.60 16.14
N LEU A 371 -10.08 10.80 15.58
CA LEU A 371 -11.19 11.67 15.96
C LEU A 371 -12.54 11.06 15.55
N ALA A 372 -12.60 10.44 14.36
CA ALA A 372 -13.80 9.76 13.91
C ALA A 372 -14.17 8.59 14.83
N ASN A 373 -13.18 7.78 15.23
CA ASN A 373 -13.38 6.72 16.23
C ASN A 373 -13.79 7.28 17.58
N PHE A 374 -13.12 8.33 18.07
CA PHE A 374 -13.46 8.97 19.33
C PHE A 374 -14.91 9.47 19.38
N LEU A 375 -15.37 10.18 18.34
CA LEU A 375 -16.72 10.71 18.27
C LEU A 375 -17.80 9.62 18.11
N ASN A 376 -17.43 8.46 17.56
CA ASN A 376 -18.34 7.33 17.39
C ASN A 376 -18.37 6.41 18.61
N ASP A 377 -17.22 6.06 19.15
CA ASP A 377 -17.06 4.86 19.96
C ASP A 377 -16.84 5.17 21.44
N TYR A 378 -16.58 6.44 21.80
CA TYR A 378 -16.36 6.90 23.17
C TYR A 378 -17.55 7.68 23.74
N PRO A 379 -17.62 7.85 25.09
CA PRO A 379 -18.68 8.63 25.72
C PRO A 379 -18.72 10.07 25.18
N LYS A 380 -19.94 10.58 24.96
CA LYS A 380 -20.15 11.96 24.49
C LYS A 380 -19.54 12.97 25.48
N GLN A 381 -18.89 13.99 24.94
CA GLN A 381 -18.24 15.05 25.69
C GLN A 381 -18.36 16.41 24.97
N ALA A 382 -17.90 17.50 25.59
CA ALA A 382 -18.01 18.87 25.08
C ALA A 382 -16.68 19.55 24.66
N ILE A 383 -15.56 18.82 24.73
CA ILE A 383 -14.20 19.18 24.32
C ILE A 383 -14.09 19.37 22.79
N ILE A 384 -14.62 18.42 22.02
CA ILE A 384 -14.55 18.39 20.55
C ILE A 384 -15.79 17.68 20.00
N GLY A 385 -16.29 18.08 18.81
CA GLY A 385 -17.49 17.47 18.22
C GLY A 385 -17.48 17.39 16.70
N ASP A 386 -18.61 16.96 16.13
CA ASP A 386 -18.76 16.74 14.69
C ASP A 386 -18.46 17.99 13.84
N ASP A 387 -18.79 19.20 14.32
CA ASP A 387 -18.43 20.45 13.63
C ASP A 387 -16.91 20.63 13.53
N ASP A 388 -16.16 20.20 14.55
CA ASP A 388 -14.69 20.27 14.54
C ASP A 388 -14.10 19.23 13.60
N TYR A 389 -14.67 18.02 13.53
CA TYR A 389 -14.28 17.01 12.54
C TYR A 389 -14.43 17.57 11.12
N VAL A 390 -15.60 18.13 10.79
CA VAL A 390 -15.85 18.72 9.46
C VAL A 390 -14.92 19.91 9.19
N ARG A 391 -14.66 20.75 10.19
CA ARG A 391 -13.72 21.87 10.07
C ARG A 391 -12.30 21.41 9.76
N LEU A 392 -11.79 20.40 10.48
CA LEU A 392 -10.45 19.85 10.28
C LEU A 392 -10.37 19.09 8.94
N LEU A 393 -11.40 18.35 8.55
CA LEU A 393 -11.48 17.71 7.23
C LEU A 393 -11.44 18.75 6.10
N ARG A 394 -12.13 19.89 6.24
CA ARG A 394 -12.06 20.99 5.28
C ARG A 394 -10.68 21.62 5.19
N GLN A 395 -10.01 21.78 6.33
CA GLN A 395 -8.64 22.26 6.36
C GLN A 395 -7.69 21.31 5.61
N TYR A 396 -7.81 20.01 5.87
CA TYR A 396 -7.06 18.98 5.15
C TYR A 396 -7.41 18.96 3.64
N THR A 397 -8.69 19.19 3.30
CA THR A 397 -9.13 19.35 1.91
C THR A 397 -8.41 20.50 1.21
N GLN A 398 -8.16 21.63 1.88
CA GLN A 398 -7.43 22.75 1.27
C GLN A 398 -5.96 22.42 0.98
N GLN A 399 -5.32 21.58 1.79
CA GLN A 399 -3.93 21.17 1.55
C GLN A 399 -3.77 20.37 0.25
N HIS A 400 -4.84 19.76 -0.27
CA HIS A 400 -4.78 19.06 -1.56
C HIS A 400 -4.72 20.01 -2.76
N TYR A 401 -4.80 21.33 -2.58
CA TYR A 401 -4.71 22.29 -3.68
C TYR A 401 -3.33 22.96 -3.75
N ARG A 402 -2.76 22.98 -4.95
CA ARG A 402 -1.61 23.80 -5.34
C ARG A 402 -2.01 24.67 -6.52
N ASP A 403 -1.79 25.98 -6.41
CA ASP A 403 -2.15 26.96 -7.44
C ASP A 403 -3.61 26.84 -7.94
N GLY A 404 -4.52 26.50 -7.01
CA GLY A 404 -5.95 26.34 -7.26
C GLY A 404 -6.34 25.03 -7.97
N LYS A 405 -5.44 24.07 -8.11
CA LYS A 405 -5.71 22.75 -8.69
C LYS A 405 -5.35 21.63 -7.72
N PRO A 406 -6.04 20.48 -7.76
CA PRO A 406 -5.68 19.33 -6.94
C PRO A 406 -4.28 18.79 -7.28
N ASP A 407 -3.38 18.85 -6.31
CA ASP A 407 -1.99 18.39 -6.34
C ASP A 407 -1.48 18.31 -4.89
N LEU A 408 -1.66 17.15 -4.26
CA LEU A 408 -1.20 16.83 -2.91
C LEU A 408 0.32 16.64 -2.92
N GLN A 409 0.98 17.30 -1.98
CA GLN A 409 2.41 17.33 -1.75
C GLN A 409 2.74 16.63 -0.42
N GLU A 410 4.03 16.60 -0.07
CA GLU A 410 4.51 15.87 1.11
C GLU A 410 4.07 16.55 2.42
N ASP A 411 4.38 17.83 2.62
CA ASP A 411 4.06 18.57 3.85
C ASP A 411 3.74 20.05 3.65
N TYR A 412 3.19 20.68 4.69
CA TYR A 412 2.59 21.99 4.60
C TYR A 412 2.90 22.88 5.79
N ASP A 413 3.08 24.17 5.55
CA ASP A 413 3.13 25.16 6.60
C ASP A 413 1.76 25.24 7.30
N PRO A 414 1.67 24.96 8.62
CA PRO A 414 0.40 24.86 9.32
C PRO A 414 -0.29 26.22 9.54
N ASN A 415 0.39 27.33 9.27
CA ASN A 415 -0.16 28.69 9.38
C ASN A 415 -0.73 29.19 8.05
N THR A 416 -0.13 28.80 6.93
CA THR A 416 -0.51 29.30 5.59
C THR A 416 -1.19 28.25 4.71
N GLY A 417 -1.03 26.96 5.03
CA GLY A 417 -1.53 25.84 4.22
C GLY A 417 -0.73 25.61 2.93
N ARG A 418 0.42 26.27 2.74
CA ARG A 418 1.27 26.13 1.56
C ARG A 418 2.23 24.95 1.72
N ALA A 419 2.46 24.23 0.63
CA ALA A 419 3.46 23.15 0.62
C ALA A 419 4.85 23.69 0.99
N ILE A 420 5.58 22.95 1.82
CA ILE A 420 6.98 23.25 2.18
C ILE A 420 7.90 22.42 1.28
N VAL A 421 7.73 21.09 1.32
CA VAL A 421 8.39 20.16 0.41
C VAL A 421 7.59 20.07 -0.88
N GLY A 422 8.12 20.69 -1.92
CA GLY A 422 7.58 20.70 -3.28
C GLY A 422 8.65 20.35 -4.31
N LEU A 423 9.35 19.24 -4.04
CA LEU A 423 10.40 18.68 -4.87
C LEU A 423 9.79 17.98 -6.10
N ASN A 424 10.62 17.61 -7.07
CA ASN A 424 10.12 16.97 -8.29
C ASN A 424 9.36 15.66 -8.00
N ARG A 425 9.73 14.95 -6.93
CA ARG A 425 9.07 13.72 -6.47
C ARG A 425 7.73 13.94 -5.75
N SER A 426 7.45 15.16 -5.30
CA SER A 426 6.38 15.45 -4.32
C SER A 426 4.98 15.55 -4.95
N HIS A 427 4.87 15.65 -6.28
CA HIS A 427 3.59 15.75 -6.96
C HIS A 427 2.75 14.48 -6.79
N HIS A 428 1.47 14.65 -6.46
CA HIS A 428 0.51 13.55 -6.33
C HIS A 428 0.99 12.50 -5.32
N TYR A 429 1.30 12.93 -4.09
CA TYR A 429 1.94 12.07 -3.10
C TYR A 429 0.96 11.17 -2.34
N ASN A 430 1.15 9.85 -2.40
CA ASN A 430 0.27 8.87 -1.76
C ASN A 430 0.90 8.34 -0.46
N HIS A 431 0.94 9.18 0.57
CA HIS A 431 1.46 8.84 1.91
C HIS A 431 0.41 9.05 3.00
N SER A 432 -0.88 8.98 2.63
CA SER A 432 -1.98 9.39 3.49
C SER A 432 -3.31 8.80 3.03
N GLY A 433 -4.36 8.90 3.86
CA GLY A 433 -5.74 8.62 3.49
C GLY A 433 -6.59 9.90 3.40
N TYR A 434 -7.68 9.87 2.65
CA TYR A 434 -8.69 10.93 2.62
C TYR A 434 -10.08 10.37 2.34
N ASN A 435 -10.23 9.51 1.33
CA ASN A 435 -11.52 8.94 0.96
C ASN A 435 -12.07 8.02 2.05
N ASP A 436 -11.20 7.30 2.78
CA ASP A 436 -11.63 6.52 3.94
C ASP A 436 -12.21 7.40 5.07
N LEU A 437 -11.68 8.62 5.28
CA LEU A 437 -12.21 9.59 6.25
C LEU A 437 -13.57 10.14 5.82
N VAL A 438 -13.75 10.37 4.52
CA VAL A 438 -15.05 10.76 3.95
C VAL A 438 -16.07 9.63 4.11
N ILE A 439 -15.70 8.40 3.80
CA ILE A 439 -16.61 7.24 3.83
C ILE A 439 -16.97 6.86 5.28
N THR A 440 -15.98 6.73 6.16
CA THR A 440 -16.18 6.16 7.51
C THR A 440 -16.44 7.20 8.59
N GLY A 441 -16.08 8.46 8.35
CA GLY A 441 -16.33 9.59 9.23
C GLY A 441 -17.47 10.47 8.72
N LEU A 442 -17.28 11.16 7.60
CA LEU A 442 -18.24 12.15 7.11
C LEU A 442 -19.60 11.53 6.72
N ALA A 443 -19.58 10.49 5.88
CA ALA A 443 -20.76 9.71 5.53
C ALA A 443 -21.11 8.67 6.62
N GLY A 444 -20.13 8.28 7.44
CA GLY A 444 -20.34 7.51 8.65
C GLY A 444 -20.59 6.02 8.44
N LEU A 445 -20.13 5.41 7.34
CA LEU A 445 -20.17 3.96 7.17
C LEU A 445 -19.16 3.31 8.12
N ARG A 446 -19.62 2.63 9.18
CA ARG A 446 -18.75 2.02 10.21
C ARG A 446 -18.62 0.50 9.95
N PRO A 447 -17.46 0.02 9.45
CA PRO A 447 -17.29 -1.40 9.13
C PRO A 447 -17.34 -2.30 10.37
N ARG A 448 -17.99 -3.46 10.24
CA ARG A 448 -18.17 -4.43 11.33
C ARG A 448 -17.97 -5.85 10.82
N ALA A 449 -17.62 -6.76 11.74
CA ALA A 449 -17.41 -8.17 11.42
C ALA A 449 -18.72 -8.97 11.39
N ASP A 450 -19.77 -8.46 12.05
CA ASP A 450 -21.10 -9.08 12.08
C ASP A 450 -22.00 -8.55 10.95
N ASP A 451 -23.18 -9.16 10.81
CA ASP A 451 -24.17 -8.77 9.79
C ASP A 451 -24.92 -7.47 10.15
N ILE A 452 -24.33 -6.57 10.94
CA ILE A 452 -24.92 -5.26 11.26
C ILE A 452 -24.23 -4.20 10.40
N LEU A 453 -25.01 -3.48 9.61
CA LEU A 453 -24.61 -2.25 8.95
C LEU A 453 -24.82 -1.09 9.93
N GLU A 454 -23.73 -0.45 10.36
CA GLU A 454 -23.75 0.72 11.25
C GLU A 454 -23.43 1.99 10.47
N ILE A 455 -24.36 2.94 10.50
CA ILE A 455 -24.22 4.25 9.87
C ILE A 455 -24.30 5.32 10.95
N ASN A 456 -23.28 6.16 11.09
CA ASN A 456 -23.29 7.29 12.02
C ASN A 456 -22.48 8.47 11.44
N PRO A 457 -23.09 9.32 10.59
CA PRO A 457 -22.41 10.45 9.95
C PRO A 457 -21.94 11.47 10.99
N LEU A 458 -20.69 11.92 10.88
CA LEU A 458 -20.13 13.00 11.70
C LEU A 458 -20.55 14.37 11.16
N LEU A 459 -21.85 14.61 11.21
CA LEU A 459 -22.51 15.80 10.71
C LEU A 459 -23.33 16.43 11.83
N ARG A 460 -23.25 17.75 11.98
CA ARG A 460 -24.11 18.49 12.89
C ARG A 460 -25.10 19.37 12.12
N THR A 461 -26.30 19.49 12.68
CA THR A 461 -27.33 20.40 12.19
C THR A 461 -27.76 21.38 13.28
N GLY A 462 -28.31 22.53 12.89
CA GLY A 462 -28.86 23.54 13.79
C GLY A 462 -28.20 24.92 13.66
N SER A 463 -28.77 25.92 14.34
CA SER A 463 -28.38 27.34 14.24
C SER A 463 -26.97 27.68 14.72
N LYS A 464 -26.31 26.75 15.43
CA LYS A 464 -24.94 26.92 15.92
C LYS A 464 -23.87 26.31 15.00
N SER A 465 -24.25 25.48 14.02
CA SER A 465 -23.29 24.91 13.08
C SER A 465 -22.90 25.98 12.05
N LYS A 466 -21.60 26.25 11.93
CA LYS A 466 -21.05 27.21 10.97
C LYS A 466 -20.79 26.48 9.65
N ASN A 467 -21.49 26.87 8.59
CA ASN A 467 -21.41 26.25 7.26
C ASN A 467 -21.63 24.72 7.27
N PRO A 468 -22.81 24.23 7.72
CA PRO A 468 -23.07 22.78 7.81
C PRO A 468 -23.09 22.12 6.43
N ILE A 469 -22.72 20.85 6.36
CA ILE A 469 -23.03 20.00 5.20
C ILE A 469 -24.56 19.83 5.15
N ALA A 470 -25.20 20.45 4.16
CA ALA A 470 -26.66 20.47 4.01
C ALA A 470 -27.20 19.26 3.25
N SER A 471 -26.36 18.66 2.39
CA SER A 471 -26.67 17.45 1.63
C SER A 471 -25.41 16.62 1.45
N LEU A 472 -25.54 15.29 1.44
CA LEU A 472 -24.49 14.31 1.21
C LEU A 472 -25.08 13.04 0.62
N CYS A 473 -24.43 12.45 -0.36
CA CYS A 473 -24.74 11.13 -0.88
C CYS A 473 -23.44 10.35 -1.13
N LEU A 474 -23.23 9.26 -0.38
CA LEU A 474 -22.27 8.21 -0.73
C LEU A 474 -23.06 7.10 -1.40
N GLU A 475 -22.78 6.81 -2.66
CA GLU A 475 -23.57 5.92 -3.49
C GLU A 475 -22.78 4.68 -3.93
N ASN A 476 -23.41 3.51 -3.77
CA ASN A 476 -22.93 2.20 -4.20
C ASN A 476 -21.56 1.81 -3.61
N ALA A 477 -21.31 2.10 -2.34
CA ALA A 477 -20.14 1.61 -1.62
C ALA A 477 -20.22 0.08 -1.46
N SER A 478 -19.12 -0.63 -1.77
CA SER A 478 -19.07 -2.09 -1.63
C SER A 478 -18.93 -2.46 -0.16
N TYR A 479 -19.88 -3.25 0.38
CA TYR A 479 -19.86 -3.72 1.76
C TYR A 479 -20.52 -5.10 1.88
N HIS A 480 -19.77 -6.09 2.37
CA HIS A 480 -20.21 -7.49 2.60
C HIS A 480 -20.88 -8.11 1.36
N GLY A 481 -20.35 -7.82 0.18
CA GLY A 481 -20.89 -8.27 -1.12
C GLY A 481 -22.13 -7.56 -1.62
N ARG A 482 -22.51 -6.46 -0.97
CA ARG A 482 -23.65 -5.62 -1.29
C ARG A 482 -23.21 -4.22 -1.70
N LEU A 483 -24.12 -3.46 -2.28
CA LEU A 483 -23.93 -2.04 -2.54
C LEU A 483 -24.75 -1.21 -1.56
N VAL A 484 -24.05 -0.40 -0.76
CA VAL A 484 -24.63 0.48 0.25
C VAL A 484 -24.65 1.91 -0.26
N THR A 485 -25.79 2.57 -0.09
CA THR A 485 -25.94 4.01 -0.36
C THR A 485 -26.41 4.71 0.92
N ILE A 486 -25.75 5.81 1.27
CA ILE A 486 -26.05 6.66 2.42
C ILE A 486 -26.38 8.05 1.88
N LEU A 487 -27.57 8.55 2.16
CA LEU A 487 -28.02 9.86 1.72
C LEU A 487 -28.51 10.67 2.90
N TYR A 488 -27.97 11.86 3.04
CA TYR A 488 -28.49 12.90 3.90
C TYR A 488 -28.94 14.09 3.06
N ASP A 489 -30.17 14.55 3.26
CA ASP A 489 -30.69 15.77 2.63
C ASP A 489 -31.50 16.56 3.66
N ARG A 490 -30.99 17.73 4.06
CA ARG A 490 -31.57 18.53 5.15
C ARG A 490 -33.00 18.98 4.88
N ASP A 491 -33.32 19.34 3.64
CA ASP A 491 -34.63 19.84 3.24
C ASP A 491 -35.32 19.01 2.15
N GLY A 492 -34.65 17.94 1.68
CA GLY A 492 -35.17 17.00 0.70
C GLY A 492 -35.18 17.55 -0.73
N LYS A 493 -34.60 18.74 -0.96
CA LYS A 493 -34.65 19.42 -2.26
C LYS A 493 -33.45 19.13 -3.15
N HIS A 494 -32.33 18.67 -2.60
CA HIS A 494 -31.11 18.47 -3.38
C HIS A 494 -31.18 17.17 -4.18
N TYR A 495 -31.56 16.06 -3.54
CA TYR A 495 -31.66 14.75 -4.22
C TYR A 495 -33.10 14.32 -4.53
N HIS A 496 -34.11 15.06 -4.05
CA HIS A 496 -35.52 14.72 -4.21
C HIS A 496 -35.90 13.32 -3.69
N ARG A 497 -35.22 12.85 -2.64
CA ARG A 497 -35.52 11.57 -1.93
C ARG A 497 -36.12 11.76 -0.54
N GLY A 498 -36.53 12.99 -0.23
CA GLY A 498 -37.14 13.41 1.01
C GLY A 498 -36.13 13.79 2.10
N VAL A 499 -36.65 14.34 3.19
CA VAL A 499 -35.84 14.92 4.27
C VAL A 499 -35.15 13.85 5.11
N GLY A 500 -33.93 14.16 5.55
CA GLY A 500 -33.19 13.45 6.59
C GLY A 500 -32.17 12.46 6.04
N LEU A 501 -31.80 11.48 6.89
CA LEU A 501 -30.85 10.42 6.60
C LEU A 501 -31.59 9.19 6.07
N SER A 502 -31.04 8.52 5.07
CA SER A 502 -31.58 7.28 4.53
C SER A 502 -30.46 6.35 4.07
N VAL A 503 -30.74 5.05 4.14
CA VAL A 503 -29.79 3.98 3.85
C VAL A 503 -30.44 2.98 2.91
N TRP A 504 -29.76 2.69 1.80
CA TRP A 504 -30.18 1.69 0.82
C TRP A 504 -29.14 0.60 0.74
N VAL A 505 -29.61 -0.61 0.49
CA VAL A 505 -28.77 -1.77 0.24
C VAL A 505 -29.32 -2.50 -0.97
N ASP A 506 -28.45 -2.73 -1.95
CA ASP A 506 -28.80 -3.34 -3.22
C ASP A 506 -30.01 -2.66 -3.90
N GLY A 507 -30.01 -1.31 -3.91
CA GLY A 507 -31.07 -0.49 -4.50
C GLY A 507 -32.34 -0.35 -3.65
N ARG A 508 -32.44 -1.07 -2.53
CA ARG A 508 -33.64 -1.09 -1.67
C ARG A 508 -33.44 -0.21 -0.44
N LEU A 509 -34.38 0.70 -0.18
CA LEU A 509 -34.40 1.51 1.04
C LEU A 509 -34.61 0.62 2.27
N LEU A 510 -33.65 0.58 3.20
CA LEU A 510 -33.73 -0.21 4.43
C LEU A 510 -33.96 0.62 5.69
N ALA A 511 -33.51 1.87 5.71
CA ALA A 511 -33.72 2.77 6.84
C ALA A 511 -33.90 4.21 6.37
N LYS A 512 -34.72 4.96 7.11
CA LYS A 512 -34.92 6.40 6.94
C LYS A 512 -35.17 7.05 8.30
N SER A 513 -34.55 8.19 8.53
CA SER A 513 -34.69 9.01 9.73
C SER A 513 -34.80 10.48 9.35
N PRO A 514 -35.76 11.26 9.89
CA PRO A 514 -35.85 12.69 9.62
C PRO A 514 -34.69 13.50 10.22
N ALA A 515 -33.95 12.93 11.17
CA ALA A 515 -32.80 13.55 11.82
C ALA A 515 -31.51 12.73 11.58
N LEU A 516 -30.37 13.40 11.67
CA LEU A 516 -29.07 12.73 11.75
C LEU A 516 -28.95 11.94 13.05
N GLY A 517 -28.23 10.83 12.99
CA GLY A 517 -27.93 9.98 14.13
C GLY A 517 -27.55 8.57 13.69
N ARG A 518 -27.21 7.74 14.67
CA ARG A 518 -26.81 6.36 14.45
C ARG A 518 -27.98 5.52 13.95
N ILE A 519 -27.76 4.81 12.85
CA ILE A 519 -28.66 3.81 12.29
C ILE A 519 -27.95 2.45 12.33
N LEU A 520 -28.62 1.44 12.86
CA LEU A 520 -28.19 0.04 12.81
C LEU A 520 -29.18 -0.74 11.95
N VAL A 521 -28.69 -1.38 10.91
CA VAL A 521 -29.50 -2.23 10.02
C VAL A 521 -28.93 -3.64 10.03
N LYS A 522 -29.75 -4.63 10.39
CA LYS A 522 -29.37 -6.03 10.24
C LYS A 522 -29.44 -6.44 8.78
N LEU A 523 -28.29 -6.80 8.21
CA LEU A 523 -28.18 -7.33 6.86
C LEU A 523 -28.60 -8.82 6.87
N PRO A 524 -29.29 -9.30 5.82
CA PRO A 524 -29.44 -10.73 5.61
C PRO A 524 -28.07 -11.36 5.39
N LYS A 525 -27.81 -12.47 6.09
CA LYS A 525 -26.60 -13.29 5.85
C LYS A 525 -26.48 -13.59 4.37
N GLN A 526 -25.36 -13.20 3.80
CA GLN A 526 -24.98 -13.54 2.44
C GLN A 526 -23.55 -14.08 2.51
N ALA A 527 -23.27 -15.15 1.77
CA ALA A 527 -21.88 -15.58 1.59
C ALA A 527 -21.09 -14.40 0.98
N ALA A 528 -19.84 -14.24 1.39
CA ALA A 528 -18.93 -13.30 0.72
C ALA A 528 -19.09 -13.51 -0.80
N PRO A 529 -19.21 -12.43 -1.58
CA PRO A 529 -19.39 -12.58 -3.01
C PRO A 529 -18.23 -13.43 -3.52
N PRO A 530 -18.49 -14.45 -4.36
CA PRO A 530 -17.42 -15.27 -4.89
C PRO A 530 -16.36 -14.34 -5.48
N ARG A 531 -15.08 -14.59 -5.19
CA ARG A 531 -13.98 -13.87 -5.83
C ARG A 531 -14.26 -13.85 -7.33
N PRO A 532 -14.02 -12.73 -8.04
CA PRO A 532 -14.24 -12.67 -9.48
C PRO A 532 -13.69 -13.95 -10.11
N SER A 533 -14.57 -14.78 -10.70
CA SER A 533 -14.22 -16.12 -11.17
C SER A 533 -13.34 -16.10 -12.42
N THR A 534 -12.89 -14.92 -12.83
CA THR A 534 -11.86 -14.68 -13.83
C THR A 534 -10.56 -14.41 -13.09
N PRO A 535 -9.63 -15.38 -13.01
CA PRO A 535 -8.30 -15.12 -12.51
C PRO A 535 -7.66 -13.99 -13.32
N SER A 536 -6.90 -13.12 -12.64
CA SER A 536 -6.12 -12.10 -13.30
C SER A 536 -5.17 -12.75 -14.29
N LEU A 537 -5.33 -12.43 -15.57
CA LEU A 537 -4.27 -12.67 -16.54
C LEU A 537 -3.11 -11.75 -16.14
N ALA A 538 -1.90 -12.28 -16.02
CA ALA A 538 -0.70 -11.45 -15.79
C ALA A 538 -0.50 -10.53 -16.97
N ASN A 539 -0.10 -9.29 -16.68
CA ASN A 539 0.52 -8.46 -17.69
C ASN A 539 1.88 -9.07 -18.08
N LEU A 540 1.97 -9.59 -19.31
CA LEU A 540 3.18 -10.19 -19.88
C LEU A 540 4.15 -9.15 -20.45
N ALA A 541 3.78 -7.87 -20.45
CA ALA A 541 4.59 -6.79 -20.98
C ALA A 541 5.44 -6.08 -19.93
N VAL A 542 5.13 -6.25 -18.63
CA VAL A 542 5.82 -5.51 -17.57
C VAL A 542 7.30 -5.85 -17.49
N ASN A 543 8.15 -4.84 -17.34
CA ASN A 543 9.56 -4.97 -17.03
C ASN A 543 9.97 -3.96 -15.95
N LEU A 544 9.95 -4.43 -14.70
CA LEU A 544 10.27 -3.63 -13.52
C LEU A 544 11.77 -3.31 -13.39
N THR A 545 12.64 -4.17 -13.90
CA THR A 545 14.11 -4.05 -13.73
C THR A 545 14.78 -3.19 -14.80
N ARG A 546 14.03 -2.79 -15.83
CA ARG A 546 14.54 -2.08 -17.02
C ARG A 546 15.67 -2.85 -17.72
N SER A 547 15.62 -4.18 -17.65
CA SER A 547 16.61 -5.09 -18.20
C SER A 547 15.99 -6.44 -18.53
N GLY A 548 16.66 -7.26 -19.35
CA GLY A 548 16.15 -8.58 -19.71
C GLY A 548 14.82 -8.54 -20.48
N PHE A 549 13.98 -9.56 -20.27
CA PHE A 549 12.70 -9.72 -20.96
C PHE A 549 11.51 -9.47 -20.02
N PRO A 550 10.37 -8.97 -20.54
CA PRO A 550 10.15 -8.53 -21.92
C PRO A 550 10.97 -7.28 -22.26
N ALA A 551 11.61 -7.28 -23.43
CA ALA A 551 12.51 -6.22 -23.87
C ALA A 551 11.78 -5.30 -24.86
N PRO A 552 11.57 -4.02 -24.54
CA PRO A 552 10.92 -3.09 -25.45
C PRO A 552 11.87 -2.64 -26.56
N SER A 553 11.30 -2.29 -27.71
CA SER A 553 11.96 -1.61 -28.83
C SER A 553 10.94 -0.79 -29.61
N ALA A 554 11.38 0.21 -30.38
CA ALA A 554 10.46 1.06 -31.13
C ALA A 554 11.05 1.53 -32.46
N SER A 555 10.19 2.03 -33.35
CA SER A 555 10.61 2.62 -34.63
C SER A 555 11.46 3.88 -34.47
N LEU A 556 11.26 4.61 -33.37
CA LEU A 556 12.06 5.74 -32.95
C LEU A 556 12.39 5.60 -31.46
N ASN A 557 13.65 5.81 -31.12
CA ASN A 557 14.07 5.88 -29.73
C ASN A 557 15.28 6.80 -29.57
N SER A 558 15.24 7.72 -28.60
CA SER A 558 16.35 8.62 -28.26
C SER A 558 17.42 7.91 -27.44
N ALA A 559 17.03 7.10 -26.46
CA ALA A 559 17.92 6.33 -25.59
C ALA A 559 17.23 5.06 -25.10
N PRO A 560 17.94 3.94 -24.86
CA PRO A 560 17.32 2.69 -24.38
C PRO A 560 16.42 2.85 -23.15
N ALA A 561 16.76 3.76 -22.23
CA ALA A 561 15.98 4.03 -21.02
C ALA A 561 14.58 4.63 -21.31
N ASP A 562 14.41 5.38 -22.40
CA ASP A 562 13.14 6.05 -22.75
C ASP A 562 12.02 5.08 -23.18
N LEU A 563 12.34 3.80 -23.36
CA LEU A 563 11.36 2.76 -23.75
C LEU A 563 10.60 2.19 -22.56
N TYR A 564 11.25 2.12 -21.40
CA TYR A 564 10.73 1.42 -20.23
C TYR A 564 9.53 2.06 -19.54
N PRO A 565 9.33 3.39 -19.58
CA PRO A 565 8.08 3.99 -19.13
C PRO A 565 6.82 3.32 -19.69
N ALA A 566 6.86 2.85 -20.94
CA ALA A 566 5.72 2.20 -21.59
C ALA A 566 5.47 0.73 -21.17
N VAL A 567 6.26 0.20 -20.23
CA VAL A 567 6.20 -1.18 -19.73
C VAL A 567 6.56 -1.30 -18.24
N ASP A 568 6.54 -0.22 -17.47
CA ASP A 568 6.96 -0.24 -16.06
C ASP A 568 5.84 -0.61 -15.09
N GLY A 569 4.63 -0.85 -15.62
CA GLY A 569 3.43 -1.23 -14.90
C GLY A 569 2.62 -0.06 -14.35
N ARG A 570 2.99 1.20 -14.66
CA ARG A 570 2.35 2.41 -14.13
C ARG A 570 1.49 3.12 -15.17
N VAL A 571 0.44 3.80 -14.72
CA VAL A 571 -0.47 4.54 -15.60
C VAL A 571 -0.94 5.83 -14.93
N TRP A 572 -0.52 6.98 -15.49
CA TRP A 572 -1.07 8.30 -15.14
C TRP A 572 -0.99 9.28 -16.31
N PHE A 573 -1.65 10.43 -16.17
CA PHE A 573 -1.78 11.45 -17.22
C PHE A 573 -1.53 12.87 -16.72
N TYR A 574 -0.71 13.03 -15.68
CA TYR A 574 -0.28 14.32 -15.13
C TYR A 574 0.74 15.01 -16.06
N PRO A 575 0.46 16.22 -16.58
CA PRO A 575 1.38 16.94 -17.48
C PRO A 575 2.75 17.27 -16.85
N GLU A 576 2.80 17.45 -15.54
CA GLU A 576 3.99 17.78 -14.75
C GLU A 576 4.89 16.56 -14.50
N LEU A 577 4.36 15.34 -14.58
CA LEU A 577 5.10 14.09 -14.35
C LEU A 577 5.10 13.21 -15.61
N ARG A 578 6.21 13.21 -16.35
CA ARG A 578 6.36 12.40 -17.56
C ARG A 578 6.57 10.93 -17.21
N ASN A 579 5.68 10.06 -17.68
CA ASN A 579 5.93 8.61 -17.77
C ASN A 579 5.37 8.02 -19.06
N TYR A 580 6.12 8.15 -20.14
CA TYR A 580 5.78 7.59 -21.45
C TYR A 580 7.00 7.48 -22.37
N TRP A 581 6.94 6.50 -23.28
CA TRP A 581 7.72 6.52 -24.51
C TRP A 581 7.04 7.44 -25.54
N THR A 582 7.79 8.07 -26.45
CA THR A 582 7.21 8.89 -27.52
C THR A 582 7.98 8.80 -28.83
N ASN A 583 7.25 8.94 -29.95
CA ASN A 583 7.82 9.07 -31.30
C ASN A 583 8.00 10.54 -31.74
N LEU A 584 8.06 11.50 -30.81
CA LEU A 584 8.30 12.90 -31.11
C LEU A 584 9.53 13.08 -32.01
N GLY A 585 9.34 13.74 -33.15
CA GLY A 585 10.39 13.93 -34.17
C GLY A 585 10.34 12.95 -35.34
N SER A 586 9.48 11.92 -35.27
CA SER A 586 9.22 11.04 -36.41
C SER A 586 8.63 11.80 -37.60
N ARG A 587 9.04 11.42 -38.82
CA ARG A 587 8.50 11.92 -40.09
C ARG A 587 7.68 10.85 -40.84
N SER A 588 7.52 9.68 -40.22
CA SER A 588 6.78 8.56 -40.79
C SER A 588 5.27 8.80 -40.69
N GLN A 589 4.48 8.24 -41.61
CA GLN A 589 3.01 8.22 -41.46
C GLN A 589 2.54 7.19 -40.43
N SER A 590 3.38 6.20 -40.11
CA SER A 590 3.13 5.16 -39.13
C SER A 590 4.39 4.83 -38.35
N ASP A 591 4.24 4.53 -37.08
CA ASP A 591 5.30 4.10 -36.18
C ASP A 591 4.88 2.85 -35.39
N TRP A 592 5.82 2.24 -34.67
CA TRP A 592 5.54 1.04 -33.88
C TRP A 592 6.31 1.01 -32.56
N PHE A 593 5.71 0.37 -31.57
CA PHE A 593 6.33 -0.04 -30.31
C PHE A 593 6.20 -1.56 -30.15
N SER A 594 7.30 -2.25 -29.85
CA SER A 594 7.42 -3.71 -29.86
C SER A 594 8.01 -4.24 -28.56
N LEU A 595 7.61 -5.47 -28.22
CA LEU A 595 8.09 -6.25 -27.10
C LEU A 595 8.68 -7.56 -27.63
N ASP A 596 9.92 -7.86 -27.26
CA ASP A 596 10.44 -9.23 -27.29
C ASP A 596 10.10 -9.90 -25.95
N LEU A 597 9.30 -10.95 -25.97
CA LEU A 597 8.85 -11.67 -24.77
C LEU A 597 9.89 -12.66 -24.25
N GLY A 598 11.03 -12.81 -24.94
CA GLY A 598 12.13 -13.73 -24.60
C GLY A 598 11.83 -15.20 -24.83
N SER A 599 10.56 -15.58 -24.89
CA SER A 599 10.07 -16.93 -25.17
C SER A 599 8.72 -16.86 -25.88
N VAL A 600 8.34 -17.92 -26.58
CA VAL A 600 7.01 -18.00 -27.20
C VAL A 600 5.94 -18.04 -26.12
N LYS A 601 5.00 -17.09 -26.19
CA LYS A 601 3.81 -17.01 -25.32
C LYS A 601 2.54 -17.01 -26.17
N THR A 602 1.44 -17.48 -25.59
CA THR A 602 0.10 -17.28 -26.16
C THR A 602 -0.47 -15.95 -25.68
N VAL A 603 -0.80 -15.05 -26.61
CA VAL A 603 -1.34 -13.71 -26.35
C VAL A 603 -2.66 -13.52 -27.09
N GLN A 604 -3.61 -12.79 -26.49
CA GLN A 604 -4.95 -12.57 -27.05
C GLN A 604 -5.53 -11.17 -26.83
N SER A 605 -4.90 -10.34 -26.00
CA SER A 605 -5.29 -8.94 -25.87
C SER A 605 -4.12 -8.04 -25.50
N ALA A 606 -4.28 -6.77 -25.85
CA ALA A 606 -3.42 -5.68 -25.41
C ALA A 606 -4.28 -4.52 -24.89
N ARG A 607 -3.82 -3.86 -23.83
CA ARG A 607 -4.37 -2.60 -23.33
C ARG A 607 -3.31 -1.52 -23.54
N LEU A 608 -3.69 -0.43 -24.17
CA LEU A 608 -2.79 0.65 -24.54
C LEU A 608 -3.29 1.94 -23.89
N TYR A 609 -2.37 2.69 -23.29
CA TYR A 609 -2.66 3.98 -22.66
C TYR A 609 -1.83 5.03 -23.37
N PHE A 610 -2.49 6.05 -23.93
CA PHE A 610 -1.82 7.13 -24.64
C PHE A 610 -1.99 8.44 -23.87
N TYR A 611 -0.91 9.19 -23.72
CA TYR A 611 -0.96 10.54 -23.17
C TYR A 611 -1.37 11.53 -24.27
N GLY A 612 -2.27 12.45 -23.95
CA GLY A 612 -2.69 13.53 -24.84
C GLY A 612 -2.78 14.86 -24.11
N ASP A 613 -2.25 15.91 -24.74
CA ASP A 613 -2.32 17.30 -24.25
C ASP A 613 -3.11 18.21 -25.20
N GLY A 614 -3.74 17.62 -26.23
CA GLY A 614 -4.48 18.33 -27.27
C GLY A 614 -3.62 19.10 -28.27
N ALA A 615 -2.30 19.12 -28.08
CA ALA A 615 -1.35 19.89 -28.89
C ALA A 615 -0.19 19.00 -29.38
N LYS A 616 0.86 18.84 -28.57
CA LYS A 616 2.09 18.13 -28.91
C LYS A 616 1.87 16.62 -28.99
N PHE A 617 1.01 16.09 -28.13
CA PHE A 617 0.71 14.67 -28.04
C PHE A 617 -0.78 14.40 -28.24
N LYS A 618 -1.08 13.43 -29.11
CA LYS A 618 -2.44 12.95 -29.39
C LYS A 618 -2.45 11.44 -29.52
N ALA A 619 -3.62 10.84 -29.31
CA ALA A 619 -3.79 9.41 -29.56
C ALA A 619 -3.65 9.12 -31.06
N PRO A 620 -3.13 7.95 -31.45
CA PRO A 620 -2.99 7.60 -32.86
C PRO A 620 -4.35 7.46 -33.55
N ALA A 621 -4.39 7.75 -34.85
CA ALA A 621 -5.63 7.65 -35.64
C ALA A 621 -6.16 6.20 -35.74
N SER A 622 -5.26 5.23 -35.67
CA SER A 622 -5.56 3.80 -35.61
C SER A 622 -4.39 3.05 -34.98
N ALA A 623 -4.67 1.87 -34.42
CA ALA A 623 -3.66 0.95 -33.92
C ALA A 623 -3.97 -0.48 -34.35
N ALA A 624 -2.93 -1.29 -34.54
CA ALA A 624 -3.04 -2.70 -34.89
C ALA A 624 -1.98 -3.50 -34.13
N ILE A 625 -2.40 -4.60 -33.53
CA ILE A 625 -1.48 -5.56 -32.92
C ILE A 625 -0.95 -6.50 -34.01
N GLN A 626 0.37 -6.57 -34.11
CA GLN A 626 1.08 -7.50 -34.97
C GLN A 626 1.94 -8.44 -34.14
N TYR A 627 2.05 -9.69 -34.59
CA TYR A 627 2.84 -10.73 -33.93
C TYR A 627 3.92 -11.26 -34.88
N TRP A 628 5.02 -11.74 -34.30
CA TRP A 628 6.09 -12.36 -35.05
C TRP A 628 5.78 -13.84 -35.31
N THR A 629 5.79 -14.25 -36.57
CA THR A 629 5.51 -15.65 -36.99
C THR A 629 6.74 -16.55 -36.89
N GLY A 630 7.88 -16.03 -36.45
CA GLY A 630 9.19 -16.69 -36.50
C GLY A 630 10.11 -16.11 -37.60
N ASN A 631 9.53 -15.55 -38.67
CA ASN A 631 10.29 -14.98 -39.79
C ASN A 631 9.72 -13.66 -40.35
N LYS A 632 8.49 -13.27 -40.01
CA LYS A 632 7.88 -12.00 -40.44
C LYS A 632 6.86 -11.50 -39.43
N TRP A 633 6.52 -10.23 -39.53
CA TRP A 633 5.37 -9.65 -38.83
C TRP A 633 4.08 -9.95 -39.58
N ALA A 634 3.05 -10.34 -38.85
CA ALA A 634 1.69 -10.53 -39.36
C ALA A 634 0.67 -9.83 -38.45
N ASP A 635 -0.45 -9.39 -39.01
CA ASP A 635 -1.57 -8.84 -38.23
C ASP A 635 -2.18 -9.95 -37.36
N ALA A 636 -2.38 -9.66 -36.07
CA ALA A 636 -3.12 -10.57 -35.21
C ALA A 636 -4.58 -10.63 -35.71
N PRO A 637 -5.22 -11.81 -35.85
CA PRO A 637 -6.57 -11.90 -36.39
C PRO A 637 -7.58 -11.16 -35.49
N GLY A 638 -8.27 -10.16 -36.04
CA GLY A 638 -9.15 -9.28 -35.25
C GLY A 638 -8.41 -8.21 -34.44
N GLY A 639 -7.08 -8.17 -34.48
CA GLY A 639 -6.21 -7.24 -33.73
C GLY A 639 -6.06 -5.86 -34.36
N LYS A 640 -6.89 -5.51 -35.34
CA LYS A 640 -7.00 -4.14 -35.85
C LYS A 640 -8.09 -3.42 -35.09
N THR A 641 -7.88 -2.14 -34.80
CA THR A 641 -8.91 -1.28 -34.20
C THR A 641 -10.01 -0.87 -35.20
N SER A 642 -10.39 -1.73 -36.15
CA SER A 642 -11.23 -1.36 -37.31
C SER A 642 -12.65 -0.87 -36.97
N ALA A 643 -13.01 -0.75 -35.68
CA ALA A 643 -14.22 -0.08 -35.19
C ALA A 643 -14.02 0.86 -33.96
N LEU A 644 -12.82 0.97 -33.36
CA LEU A 644 -12.57 1.73 -32.13
C LEU A 644 -11.39 2.68 -32.32
N LYS A 645 -11.60 4.00 -32.19
CA LYS A 645 -10.48 4.95 -32.22
C LYS A 645 -9.70 4.84 -30.90
N PRO A 646 -8.35 4.73 -30.93
CA PRO A 646 -7.54 4.90 -29.73
C PRO A 646 -7.91 6.20 -29.00
N VAL A 647 -7.93 6.16 -27.67
CA VAL A 647 -8.29 7.29 -26.82
C VAL A 647 -7.07 7.87 -26.12
N GLU A 648 -7.08 9.19 -25.94
CA GLU A 648 -6.13 9.92 -25.10
C GLU A 648 -6.56 9.83 -23.65
N ASN A 649 -5.60 9.75 -22.73
CA ASN A 649 -5.80 9.80 -21.29
C ASN A 649 -6.88 8.81 -20.80
N GLY A 650 -6.80 7.57 -21.30
CA GLY A 650 -7.73 6.49 -21.02
C GLY A 650 -7.26 5.16 -21.61
N GLU A 651 -8.06 4.12 -21.42
CA GLU A 651 -7.73 2.76 -21.85
C GLU A 651 -8.22 2.46 -23.28
N THR A 652 -7.31 2.03 -24.15
CA THR A 652 -7.64 1.44 -25.45
C THR A 652 -7.44 -0.07 -25.39
N VAL A 653 -8.52 -0.86 -25.46
CA VAL A 653 -8.43 -2.33 -25.43
C VAL A 653 -8.53 -2.92 -26.83
N ILE A 654 -7.54 -3.71 -27.22
CA ILE A 654 -7.53 -4.48 -28.47
C ILE A 654 -7.56 -5.97 -28.13
N ARG A 655 -8.62 -6.66 -28.56
CA ARG A 655 -8.77 -8.12 -28.43
C ARG A 655 -8.62 -8.77 -29.79
N PHE A 656 -7.96 -9.92 -29.83
CA PHE A 656 -7.67 -10.66 -31.05
C PHE A 656 -7.71 -12.16 -30.79
N ALA A 657 -7.81 -12.96 -31.86
CA ALA A 657 -7.72 -14.41 -31.74
C ALA A 657 -6.36 -14.81 -31.14
N PRO A 658 -6.30 -15.77 -30.20
CA PRO A 658 -5.04 -16.15 -29.57
C PRO A 658 -3.95 -16.50 -30.59
N VAL A 659 -2.78 -15.91 -30.45
CA VAL A 659 -1.59 -16.20 -31.27
C VAL A 659 -0.43 -16.63 -30.38
N GLN A 660 0.40 -17.56 -30.87
CA GLN A 660 1.67 -17.91 -30.24
C GLN A 660 2.78 -17.08 -30.87
N THR A 661 3.53 -16.35 -30.05
CA THR A 661 4.61 -15.51 -30.55
C THR A 661 5.67 -15.24 -29.50
N SER A 662 6.92 -15.04 -29.93
CA SER A 662 7.99 -14.50 -29.08
C SER A 662 8.06 -12.97 -29.13
N ARG A 663 7.39 -12.31 -30.08
CA ARG A 663 7.40 -10.85 -30.18
C ARG A 663 6.05 -10.30 -30.59
N LEU A 664 5.66 -9.21 -29.95
CA LEU A 664 4.43 -8.48 -30.25
C LEU A 664 4.79 -7.03 -30.56
N ARG A 665 4.00 -6.34 -31.38
CA ARG A 665 4.08 -4.90 -31.52
C ARG A 665 2.73 -4.27 -31.73
N VAL A 666 2.58 -3.03 -31.27
CA VAL A 666 1.54 -2.12 -31.74
C VAL A 666 2.10 -1.33 -32.92
N LEU A 667 1.48 -1.45 -34.08
CA LEU A 667 1.67 -0.58 -35.24
C LEU A 667 0.56 0.46 -35.23
N PHE A 668 0.89 1.75 -35.36
CA PHE A 668 -0.09 2.81 -35.29
C PHE A 668 0.14 3.90 -36.34
N ALA A 669 -0.96 4.55 -36.74
CA ALA A 669 -0.92 5.69 -37.66
C ALA A 669 -0.72 6.99 -36.86
N ASN A 670 0.29 7.77 -37.24
CA ASN A 670 0.62 9.01 -36.56
C ASN A 670 -0.48 10.06 -36.77
N PRO A 671 -0.85 10.81 -35.73
CA PRO A 671 -1.78 11.92 -35.87
C PRO A 671 -1.16 13.04 -36.70
N GLU A 672 -1.99 13.78 -37.43
CA GLU A 672 -1.52 14.92 -38.23
C GLU A 672 -0.96 16.02 -37.31
N SER A 673 0.29 16.43 -37.57
CA SER A 673 0.98 17.52 -36.84
C SER A 673 1.13 17.32 -35.32
N ALA A 674 1.08 16.08 -34.83
CA ALA A 674 1.32 15.74 -33.42
C ALA A 674 2.10 14.42 -33.30
N ALA A 675 2.67 14.16 -32.12
CA ALA A 675 3.32 12.89 -31.79
C ALA A 675 2.40 11.98 -30.96
N VAL A 676 2.76 10.71 -30.88
CA VAL A 676 2.17 9.73 -29.97
C VAL A 676 3.08 9.62 -28.73
N ALA A 677 2.45 9.61 -27.56
CA ALA A 677 3.09 9.27 -26.30
C ALA A 677 2.38 8.04 -25.70
N LEU A 678 3.09 6.91 -25.63
CA LEU A 678 2.58 5.66 -25.06
C LEU A 678 2.97 5.60 -23.58
N VAL A 679 1.98 5.71 -22.70
CA VAL A 679 2.14 5.63 -21.24
C VAL A 679 2.40 4.20 -20.82
N GLU A 680 1.64 3.24 -21.33
CA GLU A 680 1.79 1.83 -20.96
C GLU A 680 1.19 0.93 -22.04
N MET A 681 1.86 -0.19 -22.32
CA MET A 681 1.35 -1.29 -23.11
C MET A 681 1.27 -2.54 -22.23
N LYS A 682 0.05 -2.98 -21.91
CA LYS A 682 -0.18 -4.25 -21.20
C LYS A 682 -0.57 -5.34 -22.17
N VAL A 683 -0.05 -6.55 -21.98
CA VAL A 683 -0.32 -7.71 -22.87
C VAL A 683 -0.80 -8.89 -22.05
N TYR A 684 -1.87 -9.56 -22.49
CA TYR A 684 -2.48 -10.67 -21.77
C TYR A 684 -2.66 -11.92 -22.64
N GLY A 685 -2.43 -13.07 -22.02
CA GLY A 685 -2.56 -14.40 -22.62
C GLY A 685 -3.92 -15.08 -22.42
N THR A 686 -3.99 -16.35 -22.80
CA THR A 686 -5.14 -17.24 -22.54
C THR A 686 -4.99 -18.05 -21.27
N GLN A 687 -3.76 -18.25 -20.81
CA GLN A 687 -3.48 -18.99 -19.60
C GLN A 687 -3.66 -18.06 -18.40
N LEU A 688 -4.52 -18.51 -17.49
CA LEU A 688 -4.62 -17.97 -16.16
C LEU A 688 -3.25 -18.10 -15.50
N VAL A 689 -2.78 -17.03 -14.88
CA VAL A 689 -1.75 -17.20 -13.86
C VAL A 689 -2.45 -17.94 -12.74
N ALA A 690 -1.89 -19.03 -12.26
CA ALA A 690 -2.27 -19.45 -10.93
C ALA A 690 -1.98 -18.25 -10.02
N SER A 691 -2.98 -17.74 -9.28
CA SER A 691 -2.68 -16.90 -8.12
C SER A 691 -1.54 -17.58 -7.37
N PRO A 692 -0.54 -16.86 -6.84
CA PRO A 692 0.51 -17.46 -6.05
C PRO A 692 -0.06 -17.97 -4.71
N GLU A 693 -0.86 -19.03 -4.78
CA GLU A 693 -0.83 -20.12 -3.83
C GLU A 693 -0.46 -21.35 -4.65
N ARG A 694 0.72 -21.89 -4.36
CA ARG A 694 1.25 -23.23 -4.68
C ARG A 694 2.76 -23.03 -4.80
N THR A 695 3.53 -23.08 -3.74
CA THR A 695 3.51 -24.00 -2.60
C THR A 695 3.97 -23.22 -1.39
N ALA A 696 3.51 -23.60 -0.19
CA ALA A 696 4.25 -23.29 1.03
C ALA A 696 5.71 -23.74 0.81
N THR A 697 6.58 -22.80 0.45
CA THR A 697 8.01 -23.01 0.54
C THR A 697 8.28 -23.08 2.02
N ALA A 698 8.68 -24.26 2.49
CA ALA A 698 9.33 -24.38 3.77
C ALA A 698 10.52 -23.41 3.75
N GLN A 699 10.33 -22.21 4.32
CA GLN A 699 11.45 -21.37 4.68
C GLN A 699 12.19 -22.13 5.77
N VAL A 700 13.39 -22.58 5.45
CA VAL A 700 14.36 -22.97 6.47
C VAL A 700 15.21 -21.72 6.70
N THR A 701 14.81 -20.90 7.66
CA THR A 701 15.64 -19.80 8.16
C THR A 701 16.75 -20.37 9.04
N GLY A 702 18.00 -20.14 8.64
CA GLY A 702 19.21 -20.68 9.27
C GLY A 702 19.44 -22.13 8.88
N LEU A 703 20.62 -22.47 8.34
CA LEU A 703 21.02 -23.87 8.14
C LEU A 703 20.87 -24.60 9.50
N PRO A 704 19.86 -25.49 9.68
CA PRO A 704 19.78 -26.28 10.88
C PRO A 704 20.97 -27.25 10.84
N LEU A 705 21.50 -27.57 12.02
CA LEU A 705 22.61 -28.53 12.18
C LEU A 705 22.29 -29.91 11.59
N GLU A 706 21.00 -30.18 11.32
CA GLU A 706 20.48 -31.39 10.69
C GLU A 706 19.81 -31.02 9.36
N LEU A 707 20.57 -31.17 8.28
CA LEU A 707 20.04 -31.12 6.92
C LEU A 707 19.58 -32.53 6.55
N GLU A 708 18.33 -32.65 6.11
CA GLU A 708 17.81 -33.92 5.57
C GLU A 708 18.66 -34.34 4.37
N GLY A 709 19.22 -35.55 4.40
CA GLY A 709 20.12 -36.05 3.36
C GLY A 709 21.55 -35.47 3.37
N LEU A 710 22.02 -34.90 4.48
CA LEU A 710 23.39 -34.36 4.58
C LEU A 710 24.46 -35.42 4.27
N GLN A 711 25.27 -35.15 3.26
CA GLN A 711 26.50 -35.86 2.94
C GLN A 711 27.68 -34.88 3.06
N GLN A 712 28.80 -35.31 3.62
CA GLN A 712 29.92 -34.41 3.85
C GLN A 712 31.26 -35.13 3.91
N GLU A 713 32.32 -34.41 3.53
CA GLU A 713 33.73 -34.81 3.63
C GLU A 713 34.55 -33.56 3.92
N ASN A 714 35.45 -33.62 4.92
CA ASN A 714 36.25 -32.48 5.39
C ASN A 714 35.43 -31.19 5.65
N SER A 715 34.16 -31.35 6.07
CA SER A 715 33.24 -30.24 6.37
C SER A 715 33.20 -29.92 7.87
N ARG A 716 33.03 -28.64 8.18
CA ARG A 716 32.80 -28.13 9.54
C ARG A 716 31.72 -27.05 9.54
N THR A 717 31.23 -26.74 10.73
CA THR A 717 30.24 -25.68 10.95
C THR A 717 30.74 -24.69 12.00
N GLY A 718 30.15 -23.51 12.01
CA GLY A 718 30.38 -22.49 13.02
C GLY A 718 29.25 -21.47 13.05
N GLU A 719 29.44 -20.40 13.81
CA GLU A 719 28.51 -19.28 13.91
C GLU A 719 29.28 -17.97 13.79
N PHE A 720 28.70 -17.00 13.10
CA PHE A 720 29.27 -15.66 12.92
C PHE A 720 28.14 -14.65 12.69
N ASN A 721 28.18 -13.50 13.40
CA ASN A 721 27.16 -12.45 13.35
C ASN A 721 25.71 -12.98 13.49
N GLY A 722 25.49 -13.88 14.46
CA GLY A 722 24.18 -14.46 14.74
C GLY A 722 23.65 -15.43 13.68
N LYS A 723 24.46 -15.78 12.66
CA LYS A 723 24.11 -16.77 11.64
C LYS A 723 25.09 -17.94 11.66
N ARG A 724 24.54 -19.15 11.52
CA ARG A 724 25.34 -20.37 11.39
C ARG A 724 25.86 -20.51 9.96
N TRP A 725 27.06 -21.06 9.82
CA TRP A 725 27.68 -21.35 8.54
C TRP A 725 28.23 -22.76 8.47
N ARG A 726 28.42 -23.24 7.24
CA ARG A 726 29.13 -24.47 6.92
C ARG A 726 30.20 -24.23 5.85
N ASP A 727 31.36 -24.86 6.03
CA ASP A 727 32.39 -24.93 4.99
C ASP A 727 32.96 -26.35 4.85
N ALA A 728 33.73 -26.60 3.78
CA ALA A 728 34.53 -27.81 3.60
C ALA A 728 35.89 -27.50 2.98
N ASN A 729 36.94 -28.19 3.41
CA ASN A 729 38.33 -27.85 3.06
C ASN A 729 39.03 -28.93 2.24
N ASP A 730 40.06 -28.52 1.50
CA ASP A 730 41.03 -29.36 0.80
C ASP A 730 40.41 -30.47 -0.06
N GLY A 731 39.62 -30.06 -1.06
CA GLY A 731 38.88 -31.02 -1.89
C GLY A 731 37.67 -31.67 -1.22
N GLY A 732 37.36 -31.30 0.03
CA GLY A 732 36.14 -31.72 0.73
C GLY A 732 34.85 -31.15 0.15
N TYR A 733 33.72 -31.62 0.67
CA TYR A 733 32.40 -31.16 0.26
C TYR A 733 31.35 -31.25 1.36
N PHE A 734 30.23 -30.58 1.13
CA PHE A 734 28.97 -30.91 1.78
C PHE A 734 27.84 -30.82 0.77
N ALA A 735 26.86 -31.69 0.92
CA ALA A 735 25.71 -31.79 0.05
C ALA A 735 24.44 -32.11 0.84
N PHE A 736 23.30 -31.60 0.38
CA PHE A 736 22.01 -31.81 1.04
C PHE A 736 20.89 -31.65 0.02
N ASP A 737 19.73 -32.20 0.36
CA ASP A 737 18.57 -32.15 -0.51
C ASP A 737 17.76 -30.88 -0.26
N LEU A 738 17.37 -30.21 -1.34
CA LEU A 738 16.42 -29.11 -1.35
C LEU A 738 15.16 -29.52 -2.09
N LYS A 739 13.99 -29.20 -1.52
CA LYS A 739 12.71 -29.36 -2.21
C LYS A 739 12.64 -28.40 -3.39
N THR A 740 12.39 -28.93 -4.57
CA THR A 740 12.30 -28.15 -5.81
C THR A 740 10.86 -28.07 -6.30
N ALA A 741 10.54 -27.04 -7.07
CA ALA A 741 9.29 -26.96 -7.80
C ALA A 741 9.45 -27.68 -9.16
N PRO A 742 8.92 -28.91 -9.35
CA PRO A 742 9.16 -29.73 -10.56
C PRO A 742 8.71 -29.11 -11.87
N ASN A 743 7.86 -28.09 -11.81
CA ASN A 743 7.18 -27.49 -12.96
C ASN A 743 7.46 -25.98 -13.10
N ALA A 744 8.46 -25.45 -12.39
CA ALA A 744 8.86 -24.04 -12.48
C ALA A 744 10.36 -23.91 -12.72
N PRO A 745 10.82 -22.83 -13.38
CA PRO A 745 12.21 -22.43 -13.34
C PRO A 745 12.68 -22.26 -11.88
N ASN A 746 13.83 -22.83 -11.53
CA ASN A 746 14.40 -22.73 -10.17
C ASN A 746 15.74 -21.97 -10.24
N ALA A 747 16.06 -21.21 -9.20
CA ALA A 747 17.40 -20.70 -8.94
C ALA A 747 17.84 -21.11 -7.52
N LEU A 748 19.10 -21.48 -7.36
CA LEU A 748 19.71 -21.66 -6.05
C LEU A 748 20.20 -20.30 -5.54
N VAL A 749 19.65 -19.83 -4.43
CA VAL A 749 20.11 -18.63 -3.75
C VAL A 749 20.96 -19.05 -2.56
N VAL A 750 22.22 -18.59 -2.53
CA VAL A 750 23.18 -18.92 -1.47
C VAL A 750 23.63 -17.64 -0.77
N THR A 751 23.52 -17.63 0.56
CA THR A 751 23.96 -16.51 1.40
C THR A 751 25.41 -16.72 1.83
N TYR A 752 26.23 -15.69 1.63
CA TYR A 752 27.63 -15.63 2.05
C TYR A 752 27.90 -14.44 2.97
N TRP A 753 29.01 -14.48 3.70
CA TRP A 753 29.53 -13.30 4.39
C TRP A 753 30.49 -12.57 3.45
N GLY A 754 30.24 -11.29 3.17
CA GLY A 754 31.05 -10.57 2.19
C GLY A 754 32.43 -10.15 2.66
N GLY A 755 32.77 -10.40 3.93
CA GLY A 755 34.15 -10.36 4.43
C GLY A 755 34.92 -11.69 4.28
N ASP A 756 34.29 -12.77 3.80
CA ASP A 756 35.00 -14.03 3.57
C ASP A 756 36.04 -13.86 2.45
N ALA A 757 37.27 -14.21 2.76
CA ALA A 757 38.41 -14.17 1.86
C ALA A 757 39.31 -15.40 2.08
N GLY A 758 40.44 -15.46 1.34
CA GLY A 758 41.35 -16.60 1.34
C GLY A 758 41.14 -17.50 0.12
N ASN A 759 41.69 -18.71 0.14
CA ASN A 759 41.55 -19.67 -0.98
C ASN A 759 40.16 -20.33 -0.99
N ARG A 760 39.07 -19.54 -0.89
CA ARG A 760 37.68 -20.01 -0.88
C ARG A 760 37.16 -20.11 -2.32
N ARG A 761 37.51 -21.20 -3.01
CA ARG A 761 37.11 -21.51 -4.40
C ARG A 761 36.47 -22.88 -4.48
N PHE A 762 35.28 -22.95 -5.05
CA PHE A 762 34.49 -24.18 -5.04
C PHE A 762 33.49 -24.26 -6.17
N ASP A 763 33.18 -25.49 -6.55
CA ASP A 763 32.09 -25.81 -7.47
C ASP A 763 30.78 -25.97 -6.71
N ILE A 764 29.70 -25.50 -7.31
CA ILE A 764 28.33 -25.77 -6.90
C ILE A 764 27.76 -26.76 -7.90
N LEU A 765 27.26 -27.89 -7.42
CA LEU A 765 26.67 -28.93 -8.26
C LEU A 765 25.22 -29.18 -7.86
N VAL A 766 24.38 -29.45 -8.84
CA VAL A 766 22.98 -29.88 -8.66
C VAL A 766 22.83 -31.27 -9.25
N ASN A 767 22.44 -32.25 -8.42
CA ASN A 767 22.35 -33.66 -8.80
C ASN A 767 23.63 -34.19 -9.48
N GLY A 768 24.80 -33.72 -9.02
CA GLY A 768 26.10 -34.08 -9.59
C GLY A 768 26.48 -33.34 -10.89
N VAL A 769 25.60 -32.50 -11.43
CA VAL A 769 25.89 -31.66 -12.60
C VAL A 769 26.45 -30.32 -12.14
N HIS A 770 27.57 -29.89 -12.72
CA HIS A 770 28.18 -28.59 -12.43
C HIS A 770 27.23 -27.45 -12.79
N LEU A 771 26.94 -26.59 -11.81
CA LEU A 771 26.06 -25.44 -11.95
C LEU A 771 26.87 -24.14 -12.12
N ALA A 772 27.83 -23.93 -11.22
CA ALA A 772 28.66 -22.72 -11.19
C ALA A 772 29.96 -22.97 -10.42
N GLU A 773 30.97 -22.15 -10.68
CA GLU A 773 32.14 -22.00 -9.81
C GLU A 773 32.00 -20.68 -9.02
N GLN A 774 32.27 -20.72 -7.72
CA GLN A 774 32.19 -19.57 -6.82
C GLN A 774 33.55 -19.31 -6.16
N THR A 775 33.91 -18.02 -6.08
CA THR A 775 35.07 -17.52 -5.31
C THR A 775 34.60 -16.49 -4.27
N LEU A 776 35.06 -16.63 -3.03
CA LEU A 776 34.86 -15.62 -1.98
C LEU A 776 36.17 -14.89 -1.70
N GLU A 777 36.22 -13.61 -2.05
CA GLU A 777 37.41 -12.75 -2.07
C GLU A 777 37.12 -11.36 -1.51
N ASN A 778 36.44 -11.30 -0.35
CA ASN A 778 36.01 -10.07 0.29
C ASN A 778 35.02 -9.26 -0.58
N ASN A 779 34.05 -9.97 -1.19
CA ASN A 779 33.17 -9.45 -2.23
C ASN A 779 32.24 -8.30 -1.76
N GLN A 780 31.78 -8.33 -0.50
CA GLN A 780 30.88 -7.32 0.08
C GLN A 780 31.17 -7.11 1.58
N PRO A 781 32.31 -6.46 1.93
CA PRO A 781 32.81 -6.44 3.30
C PRO A 781 31.79 -5.88 4.30
N GLY A 782 31.63 -6.53 5.45
CA GLY A 782 30.79 -6.04 6.54
C GLY A 782 29.30 -6.41 6.46
N GLN A 783 28.85 -7.09 5.40
CA GLN A 783 27.46 -7.53 5.27
C GLN A 783 27.32 -8.96 4.74
N PHE A 784 26.17 -9.57 4.99
CA PHE A 784 25.75 -10.78 4.27
C PHE A 784 25.26 -10.40 2.87
N PHE A 785 25.51 -11.25 1.90
CA PHE A 785 25.00 -11.06 0.55
C PHE A 785 24.55 -12.39 -0.05
N ASP A 786 23.54 -12.33 -0.90
CA ASP A 786 23.01 -13.49 -1.59
C ASP A 786 23.51 -13.53 -3.03
N VAL A 787 23.84 -14.74 -3.50
CA VAL A 787 24.13 -15.00 -4.91
C VAL A 787 23.10 -15.99 -5.45
N SER A 788 22.50 -15.65 -6.58
CA SER A 788 21.52 -16.47 -7.26
C SER A 788 22.15 -17.20 -8.44
N TYR A 789 22.08 -18.53 -8.44
CA TYR A 789 22.55 -19.41 -9.50
C TYR A 789 21.34 -20.03 -10.22
N PRO A 790 21.02 -19.61 -11.45
CA PRO A 790 19.91 -20.19 -12.21
C PRO A 790 20.13 -21.68 -12.46
N ILE A 791 19.18 -22.53 -12.08
CA ILE A 791 19.26 -23.98 -12.32
C ILE A 791 18.61 -24.29 -13.67
N PRO A 792 19.33 -24.94 -14.60
CA PRO A 792 18.75 -25.45 -15.84
C PRO A 792 17.52 -26.32 -15.57
N THR A 793 16.42 -26.07 -16.29
CA THR A 793 15.12 -26.71 -16.03
C THR A 793 15.18 -28.24 -16.13
N ASP A 794 16.05 -28.79 -16.99
CA ASP A 794 16.28 -30.23 -17.12
C ASP A 794 16.84 -30.87 -15.83
N LEU A 795 17.48 -30.10 -14.95
CA LEU A 795 17.97 -30.59 -13.67
C LEU A 795 16.87 -30.69 -12.61
N THR A 796 15.76 -29.96 -12.75
CA THR A 796 14.65 -29.92 -11.77
C THR A 796 13.33 -30.47 -12.29
N GLN A 797 13.15 -30.59 -13.61
CA GLN A 797 11.89 -31.00 -14.23
C GLN A 797 11.43 -32.38 -13.73
N GLY A 798 10.21 -32.43 -13.19
CA GLY A 798 9.60 -33.67 -12.69
C GLY A 798 10.17 -34.20 -11.36
N LYS A 799 11.11 -33.49 -10.73
CA LYS A 799 11.70 -33.89 -9.44
C LYS A 799 11.04 -33.15 -8.28
N SER A 800 10.85 -33.82 -7.14
CA SER A 800 10.38 -33.20 -5.90
C SER A 800 11.51 -32.66 -5.02
N THR A 801 12.72 -33.20 -5.20
CA THR A 801 13.95 -32.78 -4.52
C THR A 801 15.13 -32.75 -5.50
N ILE A 802 16.12 -31.93 -5.20
CA ILE A 802 17.44 -31.97 -5.84
C ILE A 802 18.53 -31.97 -4.77
N THR A 803 19.64 -32.64 -5.03
CA THR A 803 20.82 -32.57 -4.16
C THR A 803 21.70 -31.42 -4.60
N VAL A 804 21.98 -30.47 -3.71
CA VAL A 804 22.95 -29.39 -3.92
C VAL A 804 24.25 -29.77 -3.22
N ARG A 805 25.39 -29.70 -3.92
CA ARG A 805 26.72 -29.97 -3.38
C ARG A 805 27.61 -28.75 -3.54
N PHE A 806 28.29 -28.36 -2.46
CA PHE A 806 29.38 -27.39 -2.47
C PHE A 806 30.70 -28.15 -2.35
N GLN A 807 31.52 -28.08 -3.39
CA GLN A 807 32.72 -28.90 -3.57
C GLN A 807 33.97 -28.03 -3.62
N ALA A 808 34.84 -28.13 -2.62
CA ALA A 808 36.09 -27.38 -2.61
C ALA A 808 37.00 -27.88 -3.73
N LYS A 809 37.77 -26.97 -4.35
CA LYS A 809 38.90 -27.36 -5.20
C LYS A 809 40.04 -27.91 -4.31
N PRO A 810 41.00 -28.69 -4.85
CA PRO A 810 42.17 -29.13 -4.08
C PRO A 810 42.92 -27.95 -3.44
N GLY A 811 43.24 -28.04 -2.15
CA GLY A 811 43.87 -26.96 -1.36
C GLY A 811 42.98 -25.74 -1.08
N ALA A 812 41.71 -25.73 -1.49
CA ALA A 812 40.77 -24.62 -1.33
C ALA A 812 39.65 -24.95 -0.31
N THR A 813 38.77 -23.97 -0.06
CA THR A 813 37.61 -24.11 0.84
C THR A 813 36.30 -23.81 0.09
N ALA A 814 35.27 -24.62 0.34
CA ALA A 814 33.89 -24.39 -0.11
C ALA A 814 33.04 -23.76 0.99
N GLY A 815 32.45 -22.57 0.78
CA GLY A 815 31.79 -21.78 1.83
C GLY A 815 32.70 -20.66 2.38
N GLY A 816 32.32 -19.89 3.41
CA GLY A 816 31.25 -20.13 4.40
C GLY A 816 29.86 -19.89 3.85
N VAL A 817 29.08 -20.95 3.73
CA VAL A 817 27.67 -20.88 3.31
C VAL A 817 26.82 -20.66 4.56
N PHE A 818 26.11 -19.53 4.60
CA PHE A 818 25.23 -19.12 5.71
C PHE A 818 23.75 -19.44 5.46
N GLY A 819 23.39 -19.69 4.20
CA GLY A 819 22.05 -20.05 3.77
C GLY A 819 22.07 -20.59 2.36
N ALA A 820 21.16 -21.51 2.04
CA ALA A 820 20.98 -22.04 0.69
C ALA A 820 19.51 -22.41 0.50
N GLN A 821 18.86 -21.85 -0.52
CA GLN A 821 17.44 -22.07 -0.80
C GLN A 821 17.16 -22.10 -2.30
N LEU A 822 16.05 -22.74 -2.68
CA LEU A 822 15.53 -22.62 -4.05
C LEU A 822 14.48 -21.51 -4.11
N ALA A 823 14.68 -20.58 -5.04
CA ALA A 823 13.71 -19.56 -5.39
C ALA A 823 13.12 -19.85 -6.78
N PRO A 824 11.82 -19.63 -7.01
CA PRO A 824 11.26 -19.58 -8.35
C PRO A 824 11.96 -18.49 -9.16
N ARG A 825 12.29 -18.80 -10.42
CA ARG A 825 12.87 -17.84 -11.36
C ARG A 825 11.82 -17.21 -12.26
#